data_AF-V8P2T0-F1
#
_entry.id   AF-V8P2T0-F1
#
_cell.length_a   1.000
_cell.length_b   1.000
_cell.length_c   1.000
_cell.angle_alpha   90.00
_cell.angle_beta   90.00
_cell.angle_gamma   90.00
#
_symmetry.space_group_name_H-M   'P 1'
#
loop_
_entity.id
_entity.type
_entity.pdbx_description
1 polymer ?
#
loop_
_entity_poly.entity_id
_entity_poly.type
_entity_poly.pdbx_seq_one_letter_code
_entity_poly.pdbx_strand_id
1 'polypeptide(L)'
;MDPSPRFFSWDEIKSYSSRAPERWLVIDRKVYDISRFHKRHPGGSRVISHYAGQDATDPFTAFHLDKNLVRTYLKPLLIGELAADQPSFEPNKNKELVEDFRELRATVEKMGLLNSNHLFFLLSLLHILLLDVSAWLNVWYFGTSLVPFLITALLLGTVQAQAGWLQHDFGHLSVFGKSKWNHWIHKFVIGHLKGAPASWWNHWHFQHHAKPNCFRKDPDLNMHPLLFALGKILSVELGIKKKKFMPYNHQHKYFFLPLVPFYLQWYVFYFVVQRKNWVDLAWMVTFYLRFFITYSFLLDLKSLLGLFLLLRIVESHWFVWVTQMNHIPMAIDYDKNMDWLSMQLQATCNVNQSLFNDWFTGHLNFQIEHHLFPTMPRHNYWKVTPLVKSICEKHGIQYQSKPLLTAFADVVWKVPSDWEADEGILSMKIVLVWTLSRNRGSSGWMPTCTSRSQTPYLDPFTAFHLDKTLVRKHMASLLIGELAPDQPSFEPDKNKLLVEDFRELLSTVKKMGLFKPNQFFFFLTLLHILLLDAVGWFVLWYFGISMMSFLIATVLMTFAQSQAGWLQHDLGHLSVFSKPKWNHLFHEFVMCHLKGLSANWWSLHHSQHHAKPNCFQKDPDVSFHPIILSLGEPLSLELGLQKKKHMPYNYQHKYFFFTLPLIVVPTFQVYSLYFILQRKLWRLQATCNVNQSFFNDWVTGHLNFQIEHHLFPTMPRHNFWKVAPLVKSMCAKHGIEYQSKPLFTGFTDIVQGFILGASSWTGRVT
;
A
#
# COMPACT_ATOMS: atom_id res chain seq x y z
N MET A 1 5.89 1.21 63.64
CA MET A 1 4.44 1.31 63.44
C MET A 1 4.17 0.75 62.07
N ASP A 2 3.55 -0.42 62.00
CA ASP A 2 3.07 -0.98 60.74
C ASP A 2 1.94 -0.06 60.26
N PRO A 3 2.07 0.67 59.14
CA PRO A 3 1.05 1.61 58.73
C PRO A 3 -0.20 0.82 58.39
N SER A 4 -1.31 1.14 59.07
CA SER A 4 -2.63 0.60 58.77
C SER A 4 -2.88 0.64 57.26
N PRO A 5 -3.41 -0.45 56.66
CA PRO A 5 -3.55 -0.56 55.21
C PRO A 5 -4.31 0.63 54.65
N ARG A 6 -3.71 1.31 53.67
CA ARG A 6 -4.35 2.44 53.01
C ARG A 6 -5.41 1.90 52.05
N PHE A 7 -6.61 2.46 52.14
CA PHE A 7 -7.73 2.07 51.29
C PHE A 7 -7.93 3.09 50.17
N PHE A 8 -8.17 2.60 48.95
CA PHE A 8 -8.28 3.41 47.73
C PHE A 8 -9.62 3.16 47.02
N SER A 9 -10.13 4.19 46.34
CA SER A 9 -11.28 4.07 45.43
C SER A 9 -10.85 3.90 43.97
N TRP A 10 -11.74 3.38 43.12
CA TRP A 10 -11.46 3.30 41.68
C TRP A 10 -11.29 4.67 41.03
N ASP A 11 -11.99 5.69 41.51
CA ASP A 11 -11.87 7.06 41.03
C ASP A 11 -10.48 7.65 41.32
N GLU A 12 -9.93 7.37 42.51
CA GLU A 12 -8.56 7.75 42.86
C GLU A 12 -7.56 7.05 41.93
N ILE A 13 -7.67 5.73 41.78
CA ILE A 13 -6.75 4.90 40.97
C ILE A 13 -6.70 5.34 39.50
N LYS A 14 -7.84 5.70 38.92
CA LYS A 14 -7.93 6.13 37.50
C LYS A 14 -7.08 7.37 37.20
N SER A 15 -6.84 8.23 38.20
CA SER A 15 -6.00 9.42 38.04
C SER A 15 -4.51 9.08 37.87
N TYR A 16 -4.06 7.93 38.38
CA TYR A 16 -2.67 7.42 38.33
C TYR A 16 -2.38 6.60 37.06
N SER A 17 -2.78 7.15 35.92
CA SER A 17 -2.70 6.51 34.60
C SER A 17 -1.30 6.56 33.98
N SER A 18 -1.13 5.94 32.80
CA SER A 18 0.16 5.92 32.09
C SER A 18 0.74 7.30 31.73
N ARG A 19 -0.09 8.35 31.75
CA ARG A 19 0.29 9.74 31.46
C ARG A 19 0.62 10.55 32.72
N ALA A 20 0.32 10.01 33.90
CA ALA A 20 0.60 10.67 35.17
C ALA A 20 2.07 10.47 35.60
N PRO A 21 2.61 11.37 36.45
CA PRO A 21 3.93 11.21 37.05
C PRO A 21 4.04 9.93 37.88
N GLU A 22 2.98 9.63 38.62
CA GLU A 22 2.80 8.41 39.37
C GLU A 22 1.90 7.43 38.62
N ARG A 23 2.21 6.14 38.68
CA ARG A 23 1.53 5.07 37.95
C ARG A 23 1.17 3.94 38.88
N TRP A 24 -0.11 3.71 39.08
CA TRP A 24 -0.60 2.63 39.94
C TRP A 24 -1.39 1.61 39.13
N LEU A 25 -1.50 0.38 39.62
CA LEU A 25 -2.38 -0.64 39.06
C LEU A 25 -2.96 -1.51 40.16
N VAL A 26 -4.03 -2.23 39.84
CA VAL A 26 -4.68 -3.15 40.79
C VAL A 26 -4.45 -4.59 40.34
N ILE A 27 -4.09 -5.47 41.29
CA ILE A 27 -4.06 -6.93 41.09
C ILE A 27 -4.69 -7.56 42.33
N ASP A 28 -5.74 -8.36 42.15
CA ASP A 28 -6.45 -9.04 43.25
C ASP A 28 -6.85 -8.07 44.38
N ARG A 29 -7.48 -6.94 44.02
CA ARG A 29 -7.85 -5.81 44.91
C ARG A 29 -6.70 -5.05 45.57
N LYS A 30 -5.45 -5.49 45.40
CA LYS A 30 -4.28 -4.80 45.96
C LYS A 30 -3.77 -3.75 45.01
N VAL A 31 -3.41 -2.58 45.53
CA VAL A 31 -2.95 -1.44 44.76
C VAL A 31 -1.42 -1.37 44.83
N TYR A 32 -0.78 -1.31 43.65
CA TYR A 32 0.67 -1.30 43.53
C TYR A 32 1.17 -0.05 42.82
N ASP A 33 2.18 0.61 43.40
CA ASP A 33 2.90 1.70 42.75
C ASP A 33 4.03 1.16 41.86
N ILE A 34 3.88 1.36 40.55
CA ILE A 34 4.85 0.91 39.53
C ILE A 34 5.68 2.07 38.96
N SER A 35 5.58 3.28 39.52
CA SER A 35 6.21 4.52 39.00
C SER A 35 7.70 4.39 38.76
N ARG A 36 8.41 3.67 39.63
CA ARG A 36 9.85 3.37 39.47
C ARG A 36 10.09 2.00 38.85
N PHE A 37 9.25 1.02 39.19
CA PHE A 37 9.44 -0.37 38.80
C PHE A 37 9.25 -0.61 37.30
N HIS A 38 8.39 0.17 36.63
CA HIS A 38 8.10 -0.04 35.21
C HIS A 38 9.38 -0.06 34.34
N LYS A 39 10.41 0.75 34.67
CA LYS A 39 11.68 0.79 33.91
C LYS A 39 12.52 -0.49 34.05
N ARG A 40 12.30 -1.25 35.12
CA ARG A 40 13.03 -2.48 35.47
C ARG A 40 12.21 -3.75 35.22
N HIS A 41 10.93 -3.59 34.87
CA HIS A 41 10.03 -4.71 34.60
C HIS A 41 10.60 -5.61 33.50
N PRO A 42 10.80 -6.93 33.74
CA PRO A 42 11.42 -7.84 32.76
C PRO A 42 10.65 -7.94 31.44
N GLY A 43 9.31 -7.87 31.48
CA GLY A 43 8.46 -7.84 30.28
C GLY A 43 8.50 -6.50 29.53
N GLY A 44 9.25 -5.52 30.03
CA GLY A 44 9.41 -4.20 29.43
C GLY A 44 8.51 -3.14 30.05
N SER A 45 8.97 -1.89 29.93
CA SER A 45 8.33 -0.72 30.54
C SER A 45 6.96 -0.38 29.97
N ARG A 46 6.73 -0.61 28.68
CA ARG A 46 5.48 -0.23 28.02
C ARG A 46 4.34 -1.17 28.41
N VAL A 47 4.58 -2.48 28.38
CA VAL A 47 3.63 -3.54 28.72
C VAL A 47 2.93 -3.27 30.04
N ILE A 48 3.69 -3.14 31.14
CA ILE A 48 3.11 -2.91 32.47
C ILE A 48 2.44 -1.52 32.57
N SER A 49 3.00 -0.51 31.89
CA SER A 49 2.41 0.84 31.90
C SER A 49 1.11 0.93 31.11
N HIS A 50 0.78 -0.06 30.25
CA HIS A 50 -0.48 -0.07 29.52
C HIS A 50 -1.70 -0.23 30.42
N TYR A 51 -1.53 -0.81 31.61
CA TYR A 51 -2.56 -1.03 32.63
C TYR A 51 -2.46 -0.06 33.81
N ALA A 52 -1.62 0.99 33.72
CA ALA A 52 -1.60 2.02 34.75
C ALA A 52 -2.97 2.70 34.83
N GLY A 53 -3.54 2.74 36.04
CA GLY A 53 -4.88 3.21 36.37
C GLY A 53 -5.99 2.20 36.07
N GLN A 54 -5.69 0.91 35.88
CA GLN A 54 -6.64 -0.15 35.51
C GLN A 54 -6.53 -1.38 36.45
N ASP A 55 -7.54 -2.26 36.39
CA ASP A 55 -7.43 -3.64 36.88
C ASP A 55 -6.50 -4.43 35.94
N ALA A 56 -5.40 -4.95 36.49
CA ALA A 56 -4.41 -5.76 35.78
C ALA A 56 -4.43 -7.23 36.21
N THR A 57 -5.47 -7.69 36.94
CA THR A 57 -5.54 -9.04 37.49
C THR A 57 -5.49 -10.15 36.42
N ASP A 58 -6.34 -10.06 35.40
CA ASP A 58 -6.41 -11.04 34.32
C ASP A 58 -5.14 -11.07 33.44
N PRO A 59 -4.60 -9.93 32.96
CA PRO A 59 -3.32 -9.93 32.23
C PRO A 59 -2.15 -10.37 33.11
N PHE A 60 -2.12 -9.98 34.39
CA PHE A 60 -1.10 -10.47 35.33
C PHE A 60 -1.12 -11.99 35.40
N THR A 61 -2.30 -12.58 35.53
CA THR A 61 -2.46 -14.03 35.58
C THR A 61 -2.09 -14.66 34.23
N ALA A 62 -2.41 -14.03 33.10
CA ALA A 62 -2.12 -14.54 31.75
C ALA A 62 -0.61 -14.66 31.45
N PHE A 63 0.20 -13.68 31.85
CA PHE A 63 1.62 -13.59 31.47
C PHE A 63 2.59 -14.23 32.46
N HIS A 64 2.22 -14.41 33.73
CA HIS A 64 3.17 -14.83 34.77
C HIS A 64 3.00 -16.32 35.11
N LEU A 65 3.96 -17.14 34.63
CA LEU A 65 4.02 -18.58 34.91
C LEU A 65 4.31 -18.89 36.39
N ASP A 66 5.32 -18.22 36.97
CA ASP A 66 5.71 -18.41 38.37
C ASP A 66 5.18 -17.28 39.26
N LYS A 67 3.95 -17.47 39.77
CA LYS A 67 3.31 -16.49 40.67
C LYS A 67 4.09 -16.31 41.98
N ASN A 68 4.84 -17.31 42.44
CA ASN A 68 5.59 -17.23 43.69
C ASN A 68 6.82 -16.32 43.55
N LEU A 69 7.57 -16.49 42.46
CA LEU A 69 8.67 -15.58 42.13
C LEU A 69 8.15 -14.15 41.93
N VAL A 70 7.06 -13.96 41.20
CA VAL A 70 6.57 -12.61 40.90
C VAL A 70 6.06 -11.91 42.17
N ARG A 71 5.48 -12.64 43.11
CA ARG A 71 5.08 -12.11 44.43
C ARG A 71 6.24 -11.48 45.20
N THR A 72 7.49 -11.94 45.04
CA THR A 72 8.64 -11.30 45.73
C THR A 72 8.90 -9.89 45.21
N TYR A 73 8.63 -9.64 43.93
CA TYR A 73 8.73 -8.31 43.31
C TYR A 73 7.52 -7.42 43.63
N LEU A 74 6.34 -7.99 43.87
CA LEU A 74 5.12 -7.23 44.19
C LEU A 74 5.12 -6.67 45.62
N LYS A 75 5.68 -7.40 46.59
CA LYS A 75 5.72 -6.98 48.00
C LYS A 75 6.19 -5.52 48.22
N PRO A 76 7.34 -5.08 47.70
CA PRO A 76 7.82 -3.71 47.90
C PRO A 76 7.03 -2.64 47.12
N LEU A 77 6.14 -3.04 46.21
CA LEU A 77 5.34 -2.13 45.39
C LEU A 77 3.95 -1.90 45.98
N LEU A 78 3.55 -2.70 46.96
CA LEU A 78 2.22 -2.64 47.57
C LEU A 78 2.07 -1.35 48.39
N ILE A 79 1.07 -0.54 48.05
CA ILE A 79 0.77 0.72 48.76
C ILE A 79 -0.54 0.67 49.54
N GLY A 80 -1.38 -0.35 49.30
CA GLY A 80 -2.63 -0.59 50.01
C GLY A 80 -3.59 -1.45 49.21
N GLU A 81 -4.89 -1.30 49.46
CA GLU A 81 -5.95 -2.12 48.85
C GLU A 81 -7.20 -1.31 48.51
N LEU A 82 -8.07 -1.87 47.68
CA LEU A 82 -9.37 -1.27 47.38
C LEU A 82 -10.25 -1.26 48.63
N ALA A 83 -10.90 -0.13 48.89
CA ALA A 83 -11.88 0.00 49.97
C ALA A 83 -12.98 -1.08 49.86
N ALA A 84 -13.52 -1.51 51.01
CA ALA A 84 -14.40 -2.68 51.09
C ALA A 84 -15.70 -2.54 50.28
N ASP A 85 -16.18 -1.30 50.11
CA ASP A 85 -17.34 -0.91 49.29
C ASP A 85 -17.07 -0.94 47.78
N GLN A 86 -15.79 -0.95 47.37
CA GLN A 86 -15.40 -0.95 45.97
C GLN A 86 -15.42 -2.37 45.39
N PRO A 87 -15.89 -2.57 44.15
CA PRO A 87 -15.84 -3.88 43.49
C PRO A 87 -14.40 -4.34 43.24
N SER A 88 -14.22 -5.66 43.07
CA SER A 88 -12.90 -6.28 42.88
C SER A 88 -12.26 -6.02 41.51
N PHE A 89 -13.05 -5.58 40.54
CA PHE A 89 -12.68 -5.15 39.21
C PHE A 89 -13.30 -3.77 38.93
N GLU A 90 -12.93 -3.12 37.83
CA GLU A 90 -13.39 -1.76 37.52
C GLU A 90 -14.94 -1.69 37.36
N PRO A 91 -15.64 -0.70 37.98
CA PRO A 91 -17.11 -0.65 38.01
C PRO A 91 -17.78 -0.53 36.62
N ASN A 92 -17.05 -0.12 35.60
CA ASN A 92 -17.56 0.05 34.24
C ASN A 92 -17.52 -1.24 33.40
N LYS A 93 -17.05 -2.36 33.96
CA LYS A 93 -16.96 -3.66 33.26
C LYS A 93 -18.21 -4.50 33.48
N ASN A 94 -18.47 -5.41 32.55
CA ASN A 94 -19.51 -6.42 32.74
C ASN A 94 -19.03 -7.45 33.79
N LYS A 95 -19.65 -7.40 34.97
CA LYS A 95 -19.36 -8.28 36.10
C LYS A 95 -19.46 -9.76 35.73
N GLU A 96 -20.58 -10.17 35.16
CA GLU A 96 -20.86 -11.58 34.87
C GLU A 96 -19.86 -12.14 33.87
N LEU A 97 -19.51 -11.35 32.84
CA LEU A 97 -18.51 -11.75 31.85
C LEU A 97 -17.11 -11.95 32.44
N VAL A 98 -16.69 -11.07 33.34
CA VAL A 98 -15.38 -11.15 34.02
C VAL A 98 -15.34 -12.37 34.94
N GLU A 99 -16.41 -12.62 35.69
CA GLU A 99 -16.52 -13.78 36.60
C GLU A 99 -16.52 -15.10 35.81
N ASP A 100 -17.33 -15.20 34.75
CA ASP A 100 -17.39 -16.38 33.88
C ASP A 100 -16.05 -16.65 33.19
N PHE A 101 -15.32 -15.62 32.75
CA PHE A 101 -14.00 -15.81 32.17
C PHE A 101 -12.99 -16.35 33.20
N ARG A 102 -13.05 -15.87 34.45
CA ARG A 102 -12.20 -16.38 35.53
C ARG A 102 -12.55 -17.82 35.90
N GLU A 103 -13.83 -18.19 35.86
CA GLU A 103 -14.28 -19.58 36.03
C GLU A 103 -13.81 -20.47 34.88
N LEU A 104 -13.92 -20.01 33.63
CA LEU A 104 -13.38 -20.71 32.46
C LEU A 104 -11.88 -20.97 32.64
N ARG A 105 -11.14 -19.96 33.07
CA ARG A 105 -9.71 -20.11 33.32
C ARG A 105 -9.41 -21.15 34.39
N ALA A 106 -10.14 -21.13 35.51
CA ALA A 106 -10.00 -22.14 36.56
C ALA A 106 -10.30 -23.55 36.02
N THR A 107 -11.30 -23.67 35.13
CA THR A 107 -11.64 -24.93 34.45
C THR A 107 -10.51 -25.40 33.53
N VAL A 108 -9.94 -24.50 32.72
CA VAL A 108 -8.78 -24.76 31.84
C VAL A 108 -7.56 -25.24 32.63
N GLU A 109 -7.28 -24.61 33.78
CA GLU A 109 -6.22 -25.01 34.70
C GLU A 109 -6.50 -26.41 35.28
N LYS A 110 -7.72 -26.68 35.75
CA LYS A 110 -8.15 -27.98 36.29
C LYS A 110 -8.07 -29.11 35.25
N MET A 111 -8.38 -28.82 33.99
CA MET A 111 -8.27 -29.77 32.88
C MET A 111 -6.82 -30.04 32.47
N GLY A 112 -5.84 -29.32 33.04
CA GLY A 112 -4.43 -29.49 32.71
C GLY A 112 -4.08 -29.01 31.28
N LEU A 113 -4.91 -28.18 30.65
CA LEU A 113 -4.68 -27.72 29.27
C LEU A 113 -3.49 -26.76 29.15
N LEU A 114 -3.02 -26.19 30.26
CA LEU A 114 -1.78 -25.41 30.31
C LEU A 114 -0.50 -26.29 30.35
N ASN A 115 -0.63 -27.61 30.53
CA ASN A 115 0.51 -28.51 30.53
C ASN A 115 0.91 -28.90 29.10
N SER A 116 2.21 -28.88 28.83
CA SER A 116 2.78 -29.20 27.53
C SER A 116 3.03 -30.71 27.36
N ASN A 117 2.74 -31.21 26.16
CA ASN A 117 3.28 -32.47 25.69
C ASN A 117 4.68 -32.24 25.06
N HIS A 118 5.75 -32.61 25.76
CA HIS A 118 7.12 -32.43 25.26
C HIS A 118 7.42 -33.23 23.99
N LEU A 119 6.78 -34.40 23.79
CA LEU A 119 6.97 -35.21 22.59
C LEU A 119 6.50 -34.46 21.33
N PHE A 120 5.39 -33.72 21.43
CA PHE A 120 4.89 -32.89 20.32
C PHE A 120 5.92 -31.85 19.86
N PHE A 121 6.56 -31.16 20.81
CA PHE A 121 7.56 -30.14 20.51
C PHE A 121 8.89 -30.74 20.03
N LEU A 122 9.28 -31.91 20.57
CA LEU A 122 10.43 -32.67 20.08
C LEU A 122 10.22 -33.11 18.61
N LEU A 123 9.06 -33.68 18.28
CA LEU A 123 8.73 -34.07 16.92
C LEU A 123 8.65 -32.86 15.98
N SER A 124 8.17 -31.71 16.46
CA SER A 124 8.18 -30.46 15.70
C SER A 124 9.61 -30.01 15.36
N LEU A 125 10.54 -30.10 16.32
CA LEU A 125 11.96 -29.79 16.09
C LEU A 125 12.60 -30.80 15.11
N LEU A 126 12.35 -32.09 15.27
CA LEU A 126 12.87 -33.12 14.37
C LEU A 126 12.36 -32.92 12.94
N HIS A 127 11.08 -32.59 12.76
CA HIS A 127 10.52 -32.25 11.46
C HIS A 127 11.26 -31.07 10.78
N ILE A 128 11.57 -30.01 11.53
CA ILE A 128 12.35 -28.86 11.03
C ILE A 128 13.75 -29.30 10.59
N LEU A 129 14.46 -30.07 11.42
CA LEU A 129 15.81 -30.54 11.11
C LEU A 129 15.85 -31.50 9.92
N LEU A 130 14.86 -32.39 9.80
CA LEU A 130 14.74 -33.32 8.67
C LEU A 130 14.51 -32.56 7.36
N LEU A 131 13.66 -31.53 7.34
CA LEU A 131 13.47 -30.68 6.16
C LEU A 131 14.74 -29.91 5.78
N ASP A 132 15.50 -29.40 6.76
CA ASP A 132 16.76 -28.66 6.54
C ASP A 132 17.82 -29.58 5.90
N VAL A 133 17.98 -30.80 6.44
CA VAL A 133 18.87 -31.82 5.87
C VAL A 133 18.40 -32.26 4.49
N SER A 134 17.08 -32.41 4.28
CA SER A 134 16.51 -32.81 2.98
C SER A 134 16.76 -31.76 1.90
N ALA A 135 16.68 -30.47 2.25
CA ALA A 135 17.00 -29.38 1.33
C ALA A 135 18.46 -29.43 0.87
N TRP A 136 19.38 -29.69 1.81
CA TRP A 136 20.79 -29.83 1.49
C TRP A 136 21.07 -31.06 0.61
N LEU A 137 20.53 -32.23 0.99
CA LEU A 137 20.66 -33.47 0.22
C LEU A 137 20.10 -33.34 -1.19
N ASN A 138 19.02 -32.57 -1.37
CA ASN A 138 18.41 -32.35 -2.67
C ASN A 138 19.34 -31.62 -3.64
N VAL A 139 20.02 -30.55 -3.21
CA VAL A 139 21.03 -29.88 -4.07
C VAL A 139 22.25 -30.77 -4.27
N TRP A 140 22.71 -31.45 -3.21
CA TRP A 140 23.89 -32.30 -3.27
C TRP A 140 23.72 -33.47 -4.26
N TYR A 141 22.56 -34.13 -4.26
CA TYR A 141 22.31 -35.31 -5.10
C TYR A 141 21.78 -34.96 -6.50
N PHE A 142 20.81 -34.05 -6.62
CA PHE A 142 20.18 -33.70 -7.90
C PHE A 142 20.84 -32.51 -8.63
N GLY A 143 21.87 -31.93 -8.04
CA GLY A 143 22.62 -30.82 -8.60
C GLY A 143 21.92 -29.46 -8.49
N THR A 144 22.46 -28.45 -9.17
CA THR A 144 22.09 -27.03 -9.02
C THR A 144 21.18 -26.51 -10.12
N SER A 145 20.51 -27.41 -10.87
CA SER A 145 19.55 -27.00 -11.89
C SER A 145 18.33 -26.32 -11.27
N LEU A 146 17.52 -25.64 -12.08
CA LEU A 146 16.42 -24.79 -11.60
C LEU A 146 15.44 -25.54 -10.69
N VAL A 147 15.10 -26.79 -11.02
CA VAL A 147 14.09 -27.55 -10.26
C VAL A 147 14.57 -27.92 -8.85
N PRO A 148 15.73 -28.61 -8.65
CA PRO A 148 16.30 -28.82 -7.33
C PRO A 148 16.52 -27.52 -6.55
N PHE A 149 16.94 -26.44 -7.22
CA PHE A 149 17.13 -25.14 -6.59
C PHE A 149 15.81 -24.59 -6.01
N LEU A 150 14.72 -24.61 -6.77
CA LEU A 150 13.40 -24.16 -6.31
C LEU A 150 12.83 -25.05 -5.21
N ILE A 151 13.01 -26.37 -5.31
CA ILE A 151 12.60 -27.33 -4.25
C ILE A 151 13.36 -27.01 -2.95
N THR A 152 14.66 -26.76 -3.04
CA THR A 152 15.49 -26.38 -1.89
C THR A 152 15.00 -25.08 -1.26
N ALA A 153 14.70 -24.06 -2.07
CA ALA A 153 14.15 -22.80 -1.58
C ALA A 153 12.80 -23.00 -0.85
N LEU A 154 11.92 -23.87 -1.37
CA LEU A 154 10.63 -24.19 -0.74
C LEU A 154 10.80 -24.96 0.57
N LEU A 155 11.67 -25.98 0.60
CA LEU A 155 11.97 -26.75 1.80
C LEU A 155 12.54 -25.85 2.89
N LEU A 156 13.54 -25.03 2.57
CA LEU A 156 14.11 -24.09 3.53
C LEU A 156 13.13 -23.00 3.95
N GLY A 157 12.28 -22.52 3.03
CA GLY A 157 11.17 -21.62 3.38
C GLY A 157 10.22 -22.24 4.40
N THR A 158 9.89 -23.53 4.23
CA THR A 158 9.08 -24.30 5.18
C THR A 158 9.80 -24.47 6.52
N VAL A 159 11.10 -24.77 6.53
CA VAL A 159 11.96 -24.80 7.73
C VAL A 159 11.85 -23.48 8.50
N GLN A 160 11.98 -22.34 7.81
CA GLN A 160 11.92 -21.02 8.45
C GLN A 160 10.53 -20.67 9.01
N ALA A 161 9.46 -21.07 8.32
CA ALA A 161 8.09 -20.88 8.79
C ALA A 161 7.83 -21.73 10.05
N GLN A 162 8.13 -23.03 9.98
CA GLN A 162 7.92 -23.98 11.09
C GLN A 162 8.80 -23.65 12.30
N ALA A 163 10.06 -23.22 12.10
CA ALA A 163 10.90 -22.69 13.18
C ALA A 163 10.33 -21.40 13.77
N GLY A 164 9.64 -20.57 12.98
CA GLY A 164 8.89 -19.40 13.43
C GLY A 164 7.74 -19.75 14.37
N TRP A 165 7.05 -20.86 14.13
CA TRP A 165 5.99 -21.35 15.01
C TRP A 165 6.55 -21.98 16.27
N LEU A 166 7.62 -22.77 16.16
CA LEU A 166 8.25 -23.41 17.32
C LEU A 166 8.91 -22.38 18.26
N GLN A 167 9.60 -21.37 17.72
CA GLN A 167 10.17 -20.30 18.56
C GLN A 167 9.08 -19.52 19.30
N HIS A 168 7.91 -19.35 18.69
CA HIS A 168 6.78 -18.64 19.27
C HIS A 168 6.30 -19.35 20.54
N ASP A 169 6.17 -20.68 20.52
CA ASP A 169 5.83 -21.48 21.71
C ASP A 169 6.82 -21.26 22.87
N PHE A 170 8.13 -21.31 22.58
CA PHE A 170 9.15 -21.05 23.59
C PHE A 170 9.15 -19.60 24.08
N GLY A 171 8.91 -18.64 23.19
CA GLY A 171 8.81 -17.22 23.52
C GLY A 171 7.62 -16.90 24.44
N HIS A 172 6.55 -17.70 24.34
CA HIS A 172 5.37 -17.66 25.21
C HIS A 172 5.53 -18.40 26.53
N LEU A 173 6.68 -19.06 26.75
CA LEU A 173 6.93 -19.91 27.91
C LEU A 173 5.97 -21.10 28.01
N SER A 174 5.38 -21.56 26.89
CA SER A 174 4.33 -22.58 26.88
C SER A 174 4.86 -24.01 26.84
N VAL A 175 6.18 -24.22 26.73
CA VAL A 175 6.76 -25.56 26.55
C VAL A 175 7.30 -26.15 27.85
N PHE A 176 8.02 -25.39 28.66
CA PHE A 176 8.58 -25.89 29.93
C PHE A 176 7.97 -25.19 31.14
N GLY A 177 7.79 -25.92 32.25
CA GLY A 177 7.31 -25.33 33.51
C GLY A 177 8.28 -24.31 34.14
N LYS A 178 9.57 -24.34 33.78
CA LYS A 178 10.57 -23.35 34.22
C LYS A 178 10.91 -22.40 33.07
N SER A 179 10.68 -21.09 33.27
CA SER A 179 10.95 -20.03 32.27
C SER A 179 12.38 -20.05 31.72
N LYS A 180 13.37 -20.40 32.56
CA LYS A 180 14.79 -20.51 32.15
C LYS A 180 14.99 -21.41 30.92
N TRP A 181 14.34 -22.58 30.89
CA TRP A 181 14.50 -23.52 29.78
C TRP A 181 13.83 -23.02 28.51
N ASN A 182 12.64 -22.42 28.63
CA ASN A 182 12.00 -21.76 27.49
C ASN A 182 12.89 -20.68 26.87
N HIS A 183 13.49 -19.80 27.68
CA HIS A 183 14.37 -18.74 27.15
C HIS A 183 15.64 -19.26 26.48
N TRP A 184 16.26 -20.32 27.02
CA TRP A 184 17.45 -20.91 26.39
C TRP A 184 17.14 -21.53 25.04
N ILE A 185 16.07 -22.32 24.96
CA ILE A 185 15.68 -22.95 23.69
C ILE A 185 15.10 -21.91 22.72
N HIS A 186 14.39 -20.89 23.22
CA HIS A 186 13.91 -19.78 22.39
C HIS A 186 15.07 -19.11 21.66
N LYS A 187 16.15 -18.76 22.38
CA LYS A 187 17.37 -18.17 21.79
C LYS A 187 18.01 -19.07 20.75
N PHE A 188 18.05 -20.37 20.99
CA PHE A 188 18.53 -21.34 20.00
C PHE A 188 17.63 -21.35 18.76
N VAL A 189 16.32 -21.56 18.88
CA VAL A 189 15.42 -21.70 17.73
C VAL A 189 15.34 -20.40 16.92
N ILE A 190 15.12 -19.25 17.56
CA ILE A 190 15.00 -17.98 16.82
C ILE A 190 16.38 -17.46 16.35
N GLY A 191 17.42 -17.64 17.14
CA GLY A 191 18.76 -17.15 16.84
C GLY A 191 19.50 -18.05 15.84
N HIS A 192 19.71 -19.32 16.20
CA HIS A 192 20.49 -20.27 15.39
C HIS A 192 19.77 -20.77 14.14
N LEU A 193 18.45 -21.06 14.24
CA LEU A 193 17.71 -21.64 13.10
C LEU A 193 17.08 -20.58 12.18
N LYS A 194 16.83 -19.36 12.67
CA LYS A 194 16.12 -18.31 11.92
C LYS A 194 16.94 -17.03 11.67
N GLY A 195 17.92 -16.76 12.55
CA GLY A 195 18.77 -15.58 12.45
C GLY A 195 18.15 -14.30 13.03
N ALA A 196 17.24 -14.41 14.00
CA ALA A 196 16.60 -13.26 14.65
C ALA A 196 16.78 -13.25 16.20
N PRO A 197 16.72 -12.08 16.87
CA PRO A 197 16.96 -11.99 18.31
C PRO A 197 15.70 -12.33 19.11
N ALA A 198 15.82 -13.24 20.09
CA ALA A 198 14.73 -13.59 21.00
C ALA A 198 14.18 -12.36 21.73
N SER A 199 15.09 -11.51 22.23
CA SER A 199 14.73 -10.27 22.93
C SER A 199 13.94 -9.27 22.08
N TRP A 200 14.18 -9.21 20.76
CA TRP A 200 13.40 -8.39 19.84
C TRP A 200 11.98 -8.91 19.76
N TRP A 201 11.84 -10.21 19.51
CA TRP A 201 10.54 -10.86 19.42
C TRP A 201 9.75 -10.69 20.72
N ASN A 202 10.33 -11.00 21.88
CA ASN A 202 9.66 -10.83 23.17
C ASN A 202 9.25 -9.37 23.43
N HIS A 203 10.12 -8.40 23.09
CA HIS A 203 9.84 -6.99 23.32
C HIS A 203 8.60 -6.51 22.57
N TRP A 204 8.42 -6.94 21.33
CA TRP A 204 7.27 -6.57 20.50
C TRP A 204 6.04 -7.39 20.88
N HIS A 205 6.21 -8.71 20.92
CA HIS A 205 5.11 -9.66 21.06
C HIS A 205 4.39 -9.54 22.40
N PHE A 206 5.11 -9.27 23.51
CA PHE A 206 4.47 -9.04 24.81
C PHE A 206 3.58 -7.78 24.83
N GLN A 207 3.94 -6.74 24.05
CA GLN A 207 3.10 -5.54 23.94
C GLN A 207 1.85 -5.82 23.10
N HIS A 208 2.02 -6.54 21.99
CA HIS A 208 0.92 -6.98 21.14
C HIS A 208 -0.11 -7.79 21.95
N HIS A 209 0.32 -8.80 22.71
CA HIS A 209 -0.62 -9.59 23.53
C HIS A 209 -1.27 -8.81 24.68
N ALA A 210 -0.60 -7.80 25.23
CA ALA A 210 -1.16 -7.01 26.32
C ALA A 210 -2.34 -6.16 25.82
N LYS A 211 -2.18 -5.49 24.68
CA LYS A 211 -3.19 -4.58 24.11
C LYS A 211 -3.18 -4.71 22.58
N PRO A 212 -3.67 -5.82 22.02
CA PRO A 212 -3.64 -6.02 20.56
C PRO A 212 -4.59 -5.03 19.88
N ASN A 213 -4.25 -4.67 18.64
CA ASN A 213 -4.99 -3.71 17.83
C ASN A 213 -5.26 -2.34 18.49
N CYS A 214 -4.51 -1.99 19.54
CA CYS A 214 -4.63 -0.72 20.23
C CYS A 214 -3.52 0.25 19.77
N PHE A 215 -3.89 1.35 19.11
CA PHE A 215 -2.91 2.33 18.63
C PHE A 215 -1.95 2.81 19.74
N ARG A 216 -0.67 2.90 19.40
CA ARG A 216 0.44 3.32 20.30
C ARG A 216 0.70 2.37 21.48
N LYS A 217 -0.08 1.30 21.65
CA LYS A 217 0.19 0.22 22.62
C LYS A 217 0.64 -1.05 21.91
N ASP A 218 -0.04 -1.41 20.82
CA ASP A 218 0.38 -2.48 19.92
C ASP A 218 1.52 -2.00 18.99
N PRO A 219 2.71 -2.61 19.02
CA PRO A 219 3.79 -2.29 18.11
C PRO A 219 3.52 -2.73 16.67
N ASP A 220 2.64 -3.72 16.44
CA ASP A 220 2.35 -4.26 15.10
C ASP A 220 1.60 -3.22 14.24
N LEU A 221 0.92 -2.27 14.88
CA LEU A 221 0.27 -1.15 14.20
C LEU A 221 1.20 0.02 13.89
N ASN A 222 2.41 0.06 14.48
CA ASN A 222 3.34 1.20 14.37
C ASN A 222 4.23 1.09 13.13
N MET A 223 3.61 0.77 11.99
CA MET A 223 4.28 0.71 10.69
C MET A 223 4.43 2.08 10.03
N HIS A 224 3.71 3.10 10.52
CA HIS A 224 3.79 4.49 10.06
C HIS A 224 5.04 5.20 10.61
N PRO A 225 5.74 6.06 9.84
CA PRO A 225 5.47 6.47 8.44
C PRO A 225 6.12 5.58 7.37
N LEU A 226 6.82 4.51 7.77
CA LEU A 226 7.78 3.82 6.89
C LEU A 226 7.16 2.76 5.98
N LEU A 227 6.09 2.10 6.40
CA LEU A 227 5.45 1.01 5.66
C LEU A 227 3.96 1.31 5.47
N PHE A 228 3.13 1.09 6.50
CA PHE A 228 1.67 1.17 6.37
C PHE A 228 1.03 2.01 7.50
N ALA A 229 -0.14 2.56 7.21
CA ALA A 229 -1.07 3.17 8.14
C ALA A 229 -2.27 2.23 8.22
N LEU A 230 -2.41 1.55 9.36
CA LEU A 230 -3.43 0.53 9.55
C LEU A 230 -4.61 1.11 10.34
N GLY A 231 -5.84 0.77 9.93
CA GLY A 231 -7.09 1.14 10.60
C GLY A 231 -7.62 2.54 10.28
N LYS A 232 -8.94 2.64 10.11
CA LYS A 232 -9.67 3.87 9.77
C LYS A 232 -9.30 5.08 10.64
N ILE A 233 -9.22 4.91 11.96
CA ILE A 233 -9.03 6.03 12.90
C ILE A 233 -7.68 6.71 12.71
N LEU A 234 -6.60 5.93 12.56
CA LEU A 234 -5.27 6.49 12.30
C LEU A 234 -5.21 7.13 10.92
N SER A 235 -5.80 6.50 9.90
CA SER A 235 -5.88 7.07 8.54
C SER A 235 -6.58 8.43 8.53
N VAL A 236 -7.70 8.57 9.25
CA VAL A 236 -8.42 9.84 9.43
C VAL A 236 -7.55 10.86 10.19
N GLU A 237 -6.90 10.48 11.29
CA GLU A 237 -6.02 11.37 12.06
C GLU A 237 -4.86 11.91 11.21
N LEU A 238 -4.23 11.04 10.41
CA LEU A 238 -3.14 11.42 9.51
C LEU A 238 -3.62 12.33 8.38
N GLY A 239 -4.83 12.07 7.86
CA GLY A 239 -5.53 12.91 6.89
C GLY A 239 -5.81 14.32 7.43
N ILE A 240 -6.40 14.43 8.63
CA ILE A 240 -6.66 15.70 9.32
C ILE A 240 -5.35 16.46 9.55
N LYS A 241 -4.31 15.77 10.05
CA LYS A 241 -2.99 16.38 10.30
C LYS A 241 -2.23 16.73 9.03
N LYS A 242 -2.79 16.41 7.84
CA LYS A 242 -2.16 16.60 6.52
C LYS A 242 -0.71 16.07 6.51
N LYS A 243 -0.44 14.96 7.23
CA LYS A 243 0.92 14.40 7.35
C LYS A 243 1.32 13.78 6.01
N LYS A 244 2.25 14.43 5.31
CA LYS A 244 2.68 14.15 3.93
C LYS A 244 3.58 12.92 3.76
N PHE A 245 3.70 12.06 4.77
CA PHE A 245 4.59 10.90 4.75
C PHE A 245 3.85 9.67 4.24
N MET A 246 4.17 9.24 3.02
CA MET A 246 3.51 8.20 2.23
C MET A 246 2.02 8.49 1.89
N PRO A 247 1.60 8.38 0.61
CA PRO A 247 0.19 8.45 0.25
C PRO A 247 -0.55 7.24 0.82
N TYR A 248 -1.24 7.41 1.96
CA TYR A 248 -2.03 6.36 2.62
C TYR A 248 -3.18 5.84 1.73
N ASN A 249 -3.58 6.61 0.72
CA ASN A 249 -4.52 6.21 -0.31
C ASN A 249 -3.91 5.25 -1.36
N HIS A 250 -2.61 4.93 -1.27
CA HIS A 250 -1.91 4.06 -2.22
C HIS A 250 -1.21 2.87 -1.56
N GLN A 251 -1.46 2.60 -0.27
CA GLN A 251 -0.77 1.53 0.45
C GLN A 251 -1.01 0.15 -0.14
N HIS A 252 -2.23 -0.08 -0.64
CA HIS A 252 -2.58 -1.28 -1.38
C HIS A 252 -1.73 -1.50 -2.65
N LYS A 253 -1.14 -0.45 -3.23
CA LYS A 253 -0.30 -0.54 -4.45
C LYS A 253 1.10 -1.07 -4.16
N TYR A 254 1.66 -0.74 -3.00
CA TYR A 254 3.01 -1.17 -2.60
C TYR A 254 3.01 -2.24 -1.51
N PHE A 255 1.83 -2.63 -1.00
CA PHE A 255 1.67 -3.72 -0.03
C PHE A 255 2.35 -5.01 -0.48
N PHE A 256 2.33 -5.30 -1.79
CA PHE A 256 2.92 -6.50 -2.39
C PHE A 256 4.39 -6.36 -2.76
N LEU A 257 5.02 -5.19 -2.58
CA LEU A 257 6.45 -5.06 -2.80
C LEU A 257 7.21 -5.81 -1.69
N PRO A 258 8.28 -6.55 -2.00
CA PRO A 258 9.06 -7.29 -1.01
C PRO A 258 9.98 -6.36 -0.20
N LEU A 259 9.45 -5.24 0.32
CA LEU A 259 10.18 -4.29 1.16
C LEU A 259 10.31 -4.79 2.61
N VAL A 260 9.34 -5.58 3.07
CA VAL A 260 9.27 -6.11 4.44
C VAL A 260 10.48 -7.00 4.79
N PRO A 261 10.91 -7.97 3.95
CA PRO A 261 12.11 -8.77 4.21
C PRO A 261 13.37 -7.91 4.47
N PHE A 262 13.65 -6.92 3.61
CA PHE A 262 14.84 -6.08 3.76
C PHE A 262 14.78 -5.20 5.00
N TYR A 263 13.61 -4.58 5.26
CA TYR A 263 13.41 -3.76 6.45
C TYR A 263 13.59 -4.57 7.73
N LEU A 264 12.95 -5.74 7.83
CA LEU A 264 13.04 -6.59 9.02
C LEU A 264 14.47 -7.07 9.26
N GLN A 265 15.18 -7.50 8.21
CA GLN A 265 16.59 -7.92 8.33
C GLN A 265 17.47 -6.79 8.85
N TRP A 266 17.37 -5.58 8.28
CA TRP A 266 18.10 -4.43 8.80
C TRP A 266 17.72 -4.10 10.26
N TYR A 267 16.41 -4.09 10.56
CA TYR A 267 15.90 -3.67 11.85
C TYR A 267 16.34 -4.59 13.00
N VAL A 268 16.40 -5.91 12.79
CA VAL A 268 16.81 -6.84 13.86
C VAL A 268 18.29 -6.68 14.23
N PHE A 269 19.16 -6.40 13.25
CA PHE A 269 20.57 -6.05 13.52
C PHE A 269 20.68 -4.69 14.21
N TYR A 270 19.94 -3.69 13.73
CA TYR A 270 19.89 -2.38 14.38
C TYR A 270 19.44 -2.51 15.85
N PHE A 271 18.38 -3.27 16.13
CA PHE A 271 17.83 -3.48 17.48
C PHE A 271 18.87 -4.08 18.42
N VAL A 272 19.54 -5.16 17.99
CA VAL A 272 20.47 -5.91 18.86
C VAL A 272 21.73 -5.10 19.18
N VAL A 273 22.24 -4.34 18.19
CA VAL A 273 23.40 -3.45 18.36
C VAL A 273 23.05 -2.24 19.22
N GLN A 274 21.93 -1.57 18.94
CA GLN A 274 21.47 -0.41 19.71
C GLN A 274 21.28 -0.75 21.20
N ARG A 275 20.75 -1.94 21.50
CA ARG A 275 20.52 -2.41 22.87
C ARG A 275 21.70 -3.15 23.48
N LYS A 276 22.82 -3.29 22.77
CA LYS A 276 24.03 -3.99 23.22
C LYS A 276 23.75 -5.44 23.66
N ASN A 277 22.81 -6.13 23.00
CA ASN A 277 22.46 -7.51 23.35
C ASN A 277 23.34 -8.52 22.61
N TRP A 278 24.61 -8.59 23.01
CA TRP A 278 25.64 -9.38 22.32
C TRP A 278 25.38 -10.88 22.29
N VAL A 279 24.67 -11.42 23.29
CA VAL A 279 24.32 -12.85 23.33
C VAL A 279 23.36 -13.19 22.20
N ASP A 280 22.32 -12.38 21.99
CA ASP A 280 21.38 -12.62 20.90
C ASP A 280 22.08 -12.39 19.54
N LEU A 281 22.96 -11.39 19.43
CA LEU A 281 23.74 -11.17 18.20
C LEU A 281 24.62 -12.38 17.87
N ALA A 282 25.31 -12.96 18.86
CA ALA A 282 26.13 -14.15 18.66
C ALA A 282 25.29 -15.31 18.12
N TRP A 283 24.13 -15.59 18.73
CA TRP A 283 23.20 -16.61 18.23
C TRP A 283 22.74 -16.33 16.80
N MET A 284 22.34 -15.09 16.49
CA MET A 284 21.94 -14.70 15.14
C MET A 284 23.04 -14.95 14.10
N VAL A 285 24.28 -14.56 14.40
CA VAL A 285 25.42 -14.72 13.49
C VAL A 285 25.66 -16.19 13.15
N THR A 286 25.44 -17.11 14.10
CA THR A 286 25.58 -18.55 13.81
C THR A 286 24.64 -19.06 12.73
N PHE A 287 23.42 -18.49 12.58
CA PHE A 287 22.53 -18.82 11.47
C PHE A 287 23.18 -18.50 10.12
N TYR A 288 23.71 -17.28 9.98
CA TYR A 288 24.29 -16.83 8.71
C TYR A 288 25.57 -17.61 8.41
N LEU A 289 26.45 -17.81 9.40
CA LEU A 289 27.65 -18.63 9.23
C LEU A 289 27.29 -20.05 8.79
N ARG A 290 26.35 -20.71 9.48
CA ARG A 290 25.86 -22.04 9.12
C ARG A 290 25.33 -22.05 7.69
N PHE A 291 24.42 -21.14 7.34
CA PHE A 291 23.81 -21.09 6.02
C PHE A 291 24.86 -20.92 4.90
N PHE A 292 25.75 -19.92 5.03
CA PHE A 292 26.73 -19.62 4.00
C PHE A 292 27.81 -20.70 3.91
N ILE A 293 28.26 -21.29 5.02
CA ILE A 293 29.23 -22.39 5.00
C ILE A 293 28.61 -23.65 4.39
N THR A 294 27.39 -24.00 4.78
CA THR A 294 26.74 -25.24 4.32
C THR A 294 26.46 -25.25 2.81
N TYR A 295 26.09 -24.10 2.23
CA TYR A 295 25.71 -24.01 0.81
C TYR A 295 26.81 -23.46 -0.12
N SER A 296 27.88 -22.84 0.40
CA SER A 296 28.98 -22.32 -0.45
C SER A 296 29.77 -23.42 -1.16
N PHE A 297 29.81 -24.63 -0.60
CA PHE A 297 30.46 -25.78 -1.24
C PHE A 297 29.61 -26.38 -2.38
N LEU A 298 28.31 -26.07 -2.42
CA LEU A 298 27.37 -26.65 -3.40
C LEU A 298 26.95 -25.64 -4.48
N LEU A 299 26.98 -24.34 -4.17
CA LEU A 299 26.45 -23.28 -5.02
C LEU A 299 27.52 -22.23 -5.30
N ASP A 300 27.53 -21.71 -6.52
CA ASP A 300 28.28 -20.50 -6.83
C ASP A 300 27.69 -19.28 -6.10
N LEU A 301 28.46 -18.20 -5.99
CA LEU A 301 28.08 -17.03 -5.19
C LEU A 301 26.72 -16.43 -5.62
N LYS A 302 26.41 -16.43 -6.93
CA LYS A 302 25.14 -15.89 -7.44
C LYS A 302 23.96 -16.75 -7.00
N SER A 303 24.05 -18.07 -7.16
CA SER A 303 22.99 -18.99 -6.75
C SER A 303 22.82 -19.02 -5.23
N LEU A 304 23.92 -18.93 -4.47
CA LEU A 304 23.88 -18.86 -3.01
C LEU A 304 23.12 -17.62 -2.50
N LEU A 305 23.45 -16.44 -3.04
CA LEU A 305 22.74 -15.20 -2.71
C LEU A 305 21.29 -15.23 -3.19
N GLY A 306 21.04 -15.82 -4.37
CA GLY A 306 19.69 -16.05 -4.89
C GLY A 306 18.85 -16.94 -3.98
N LEU A 307 19.42 -18.04 -3.50
CA LEU A 307 18.75 -18.98 -2.58
C LEU A 307 18.43 -18.29 -1.25
N PHE A 308 19.39 -17.54 -0.70
CA PHE A 308 19.18 -16.75 0.51
C PHE A 308 18.04 -15.73 0.34
N LEU A 309 18.03 -14.99 -0.77
CA LEU A 309 16.99 -14.00 -1.03
C LEU A 309 15.61 -14.65 -1.20
N LEU A 310 15.52 -15.73 -1.98
CA LEU A 310 14.26 -16.47 -2.17
C LEU A 310 13.74 -17.04 -0.86
N LEU A 311 14.61 -17.63 -0.04
CA LEU A 311 14.26 -18.07 1.31
C LEU A 311 13.64 -16.92 2.13
N ARG A 312 14.27 -15.74 2.15
CA ARG A 312 13.77 -14.59 2.91
C ARG A 312 12.44 -14.06 2.37
N ILE A 313 12.24 -14.11 1.05
CA ILE A 313 10.97 -13.75 0.42
C ILE A 313 9.88 -14.73 0.85
N VAL A 314 10.08 -16.04 0.64
CA VAL A 314 9.08 -17.08 0.94
C VAL A 314 8.70 -17.06 2.43
N GLU A 315 9.71 -17.06 3.31
CA GLU A 315 9.52 -16.96 4.76
C GLU A 315 8.70 -15.73 5.15
N SER A 316 9.09 -14.54 4.68
CA SER A 316 8.45 -13.30 5.10
C SER A 316 6.99 -13.24 4.67
N HIS A 317 6.69 -13.71 3.45
CA HIS A 317 5.30 -13.76 2.99
C HIS A 317 4.51 -14.75 3.83
N TRP A 318 4.97 -15.98 4.01
CA TRP A 318 4.27 -16.97 4.83
C TRP A 318 4.01 -16.44 6.24
N PHE A 319 5.03 -15.87 6.89
CA PHE A 319 4.91 -15.29 8.22
C PHE A 319 3.90 -14.14 8.28
N VAL A 320 3.99 -13.16 7.37
CA VAL A 320 3.08 -11.99 7.36
C VAL A 320 1.64 -12.44 7.11
N TRP A 321 1.39 -13.29 6.12
CA TRP A 321 0.03 -13.73 5.81
C TRP A 321 -0.61 -14.46 6.99
N VAL A 322 0.10 -15.38 7.63
CA VAL A 322 -0.42 -16.12 8.79
C VAL A 322 -0.60 -15.22 10.02
N THR A 323 0.36 -14.35 10.34
CA THR A 323 0.25 -13.51 11.55
C THR A 323 -0.76 -12.39 11.41
N GLN A 324 -0.93 -11.84 10.21
CA GLN A 324 -1.78 -10.65 10.01
C GLN A 324 -3.24 -10.98 9.74
N MET A 325 -3.57 -12.16 9.18
CA MET A 325 -4.95 -12.52 8.82
C MET A 325 -5.94 -12.52 10.00
N ASN A 326 -5.43 -12.70 11.22
CA ASN A 326 -6.22 -12.79 12.43
C ASN A 326 -6.43 -11.44 13.13
N HIS A 327 -5.59 -10.43 12.86
CA HIS A 327 -5.57 -9.13 13.57
C HIS A 327 -5.90 -7.94 12.68
N ILE A 328 -5.22 -7.79 11.53
CA ILE A 328 -5.41 -6.63 10.65
C ILE A 328 -6.87 -6.48 10.20
N PRO A 329 -7.58 -7.57 9.87
CA PRO A 329 -8.99 -7.48 9.54
C PRO A 329 -9.92 -7.17 10.71
N MET A 330 -9.43 -7.06 11.93
CA MET A 330 -10.26 -6.84 13.12
C MET A 330 -10.37 -5.36 13.46
N ALA A 331 -11.16 -5.01 14.48
CA ALA A 331 -11.32 -3.62 14.86
C ALA A 331 -10.01 -3.07 15.42
N ILE A 332 -9.56 -1.94 14.88
CA ILE A 332 -8.36 -1.23 15.31
C ILE A 332 -8.78 0.14 15.87
N ASP A 333 -8.40 0.43 17.11
CA ASP A 333 -8.80 1.67 17.81
C ASP A 333 -7.76 2.10 18.86
N TYR A 334 -7.99 3.21 19.54
CA TYR A 334 -7.34 3.54 20.79
C TYR A 334 -7.87 2.67 21.94
N ASP A 335 -7.06 2.45 22.97
CA ASP A 335 -7.46 1.65 24.13
C ASP A 335 -8.66 2.27 24.85
N LYS A 336 -9.80 1.57 24.80
CA LYS A 336 -11.07 1.94 25.45
C LYS A 336 -11.18 1.44 26.88
N ASN A 337 -10.13 0.80 27.41
CA ASN A 337 -10.13 0.12 28.69
C ASN A 337 -11.30 -0.88 28.76
N MET A 338 -11.28 -1.91 27.91
CA MET A 338 -12.23 -3.04 27.96
C MET A 338 -11.74 -4.12 28.94
N ASP A 339 -12.60 -5.06 29.32
CA ASP A 339 -12.17 -6.26 30.05
C ASP A 339 -11.30 -7.16 29.16
N TRP A 340 -10.56 -8.09 29.78
CA TRP A 340 -9.61 -8.96 29.08
C TRP A 340 -10.28 -9.78 27.97
N LEU A 341 -11.40 -10.44 28.25
CA LEU A 341 -12.07 -11.31 27.28
C LEU A 341 -12.58 -10.51 26.08
N SER A 342 -13.32 -9.43 26.31
CA SER A 342 -13.88 -8.60 25.24
C SER A 342 -12.81 -7.96 24.37
N MET A 343 -11.72 -7.47 24.98
CA MET A 343 -10.61 -6.86 24.25
C MET A 343 -9.92 -7.86 23.31
N GLN A 344 -9.62 -9.06 23.80
CA GLN A 344 -8.96 -10.10 22.99
C GLN A 344 -9.89 -10.60 21.87
N LEU A 345 -11.18 -10.79 22.14
CA LEU A 345 -12.17 -11.19 21.13
C LEU A 345 -12.39 -10.13 20.05
N GLN A 346 -12.40 -8.84 20.41
CA GLN A 346 -12.58 -7.77 19.44
C GLN A 346 -11.37 -7.61 18.50
N ALA A 347 -10.16 -7.84 19.03
CA ALA A 347 -8.91 -7.65 18.31
C ALA A 347 -8.52 -8.85 17.43
N THR A 348 -9.10 -10.03 17.68
CA THR A 348 -8.66 -11.29 17.05
C THR A 348 -9.81 -12.06 16.41
N CYS A 349 -9.49 -12.86 15.40
CA CYS A 349 -10.42 -13.85 14.85
C CYS A 349 -9.67 -15.16 14.57
N ASN A 350 -10.41 -16.25 14.44
CA ASN A 350 -9.87 -17.57 14.12
C ASN A 350 -10.01 -17.93 12.65
N VAL A 351 -9.23 -18.93 12.24
CA VAL A 351 -9.40 -19.66 10.98
C VAL A 351 -9.89 -21.07 11.26
N ASN A 352 -10.76 -21.60 10.39
CA ASN A 352 -11.33 -22.94 10.55
C ASN A 352 -10.25 -24.01 10.80
N GLN A 353 -10.50 -24.90 11.75
CA GLN A 353 -9.60 -26.01 12.05
C GLN A 353 -9.54 -27.00 10.87
N SER A 354 -8.33 -27.43 10.55
CA SER A 354 -8.07 -28.61 9.71
C SER A 354 -6.63 -29.05 9.92
N LEU A 355 -6.31 -30.30 9.62
CA LEU A 355 -4.92 -30.79 9.71
C LEU A 355 -3.94 -29.91 8.92
N PHE A 356 -4.37 -29.44 7.74
CA PHE A 356 -3.57 -28.53 6.94
C PHE A 356 -3.40 -27.17 7.61
N ASN A 357 -4.49 -26.52 8.05
CA ASN A 357 -4.40 -25.19 8.67
C ASN A 357 -3.59 -25.22 9.98
N ASP A 358 -3.78 -26.25 10.80
CA ASP A 358 -3.09 -26.44 12.07
C ASP A 358 -1.56 -26.58 11.85
N TRP A 359 -1.15 -27.28 10.79
CA TRP A 359 0.26 -27.40 10.39
C TRP A 359 0.81 -26.14 9.72
N PHE A 360 0.08 -25.61 8.73
CA PHE A 360 0.51 -24.49 7.88
C PHE A 360 0.69 -23.20 8.69
N THR A 361 -0.21 -22.96 9.66
CA THR A 361 -0.20 -21.78 10.52
C THR A 361 0.52 -22.02 11.86
N GLY A 362 0.95 -23.26 12.15
CA GLY A 362 1.48 -23.60 13.46
C GLY A 362 0.46 -23.42 14.58
N HIS A 363 -0.81 -23.75 14.32
CA HIS A 363 -1.98 -23.57 15.19
C HIS A 363 -2.38 -22.11 15.48
N LEU A 364 -1.78 -21.12 14.79
CA LEU A 364 -2.20 -19.72 14.88
C LEU A 364 -3.54 -19.44 14.19
N ASN A 365 -4.14 -20.46 13.56
CA ASN A 365 -5.57 -20.43 13.24
C ASN A 365 -6.47 -20.31 14.49
N PHE A 366 -5.96 -20.57 15.70
CA PHE A 366 -6.64 -20.37 16.99
C PHE A 366 -6.18 -19.10 17.72
N GLN A 367 -6.22 -17.95 17.04
CA GLN A 367 -5.73 -16.69 17.58
C GLN A 367 -6.49 -16.20 18.82
N ILE A 368 -7.80 -16.45 18.90
CA ILE A 368 -8.63 -16.08 20.05
C ILE A 368 -8.13 -16.79 21.32
N GLU A 369 -8.06 -18.12 21.29
CA GLU A 369 -7.63 -18.95 22.42
C GLU A 369 -6.18 -18.65 22.79
N HIS A 370 -5.33 -18.45 21.78
CA HIS A 370 -3.95 -18.06 21.93
C HIS A 370 -3.80 -16.71 22.68
N HIS A 371 -4.62 -15.71 22.36
CA HIS A 371 -4.58 -14.41 23.04
C HIS A 371 -5.22 -14.44 24.43
N LEU A 372 -6.25 -15.26 24.64
CA LEU A 372 -6.86 -15.45 25.97
C LEU A 372 -5.92 -16.20 26.93
N PHE A 373 -5.18 -17.18 26.42
CA PHE A 373 -4.28 -18.06 27.18
C PHE A 373 -2.89 -18.13 26.53
N PRO A 374 -2.09 -17.04 26.55
CA PRO A 374 -0.83 -16.98 25.80
C PRO A 374 0.21 -18.02 26.25
N THR A 375 0.14 -18.48 27.50
CA THR A 375 1.03 -19.52 28.04
C THR A 375 0.52 -20.95 27.76
N MET A 376 -0.66 -21.13 27.17
CA MET A 376 -1.18 -22.44 26.80
C MET A 376 -0.40 -23.01 25.60
N PRO A 377 0.08 -24.27 25.69
CA PRO A 377 0.72 -24.95 24.57
C PRO A 377 -0.23 -25.15 23.40
N ARG A 378 0.22 -24.86 22.18
CA ARG A 378 -0.65 -24.76 21.00
C ARG A 378 -1.46 -26.00 20.63
N HIS A 379 -0.99 -27.19 20.98
CA HIS A 379 -1.71 -28.46 20.72
C HIS A 379 -2.98 -28.62 21.56
N ASN A 380 -3.24 -27.69 22.50
CA ASN A 380 -4.43 -27.67 23.34
C ASN A 380 -5.45 -26.59 22.95
N TYR A 381 -5.15 -25.69 22.00
CA TYR A 381 -6.07 -24.59 21.64
C TYR A 381 -7.46 -25.09 21.18
N TRP A 382 -7.48 -26.09 20.29
CA TRP A 382 -8.74 -26.67 19.81
C TRP A 382 -9.59 -27.30 20.92
N LYS A 383 -8.97 -27.71 22.04
CA LYS A 383 -9.68 -28.30 23.19
C LYS A 383 -10.42 -27.25 24.03
N VAL A 384 -9.88 -26.03 24.10
CA VAL A 384 -10.51 -24.93 24.84
C VAL A 384 -11.52 -24.14 23.99
N THR A 385 -11.41 -24.20 22.66
CA THR A 385 -12.34 -23.55 21.72
C THR A 385 -13.82 -23.74 22.04
N PRO A 386 -14.34 -24.96 22.31
CA PRO A 386 -15.77 -25.12 22.65
C PRO A 386 -16.20 -24.35 23.89
N LEU A 387 -15.32 -24.24 24.89
CA LEU A 387 -15.59 -23.52 26.15
C LEU A 387 -15.58 -22.00 25.96
N VAL A 388 -14.69 -21.50 25.09
CA VAL A 388 -14.70 -20.07 24.72
C VAL A 388 -15.96 -19.73 23.93
N LYS A 389 -16.36 -20.60 22.98
CA LYS A 389 -17.61 -20.45 22.22
C LYS A 389 -18.84 -20.40 23.11
N SER A 390 -18.94 -21.28 24.11
CA SER A 390 -20.09 -21.30 25.02
C SER A 390 -20.22 -20.02 25.84
N ILE A 391 -19.10 -19.42 26.27
CA ILE A 391 -19.14 -18.11 26.95
C ILE A 391 -19.53 -17.00 25.98
N CYS A 392 -18.99 -17.00 24.76
CA CYS A 392 -19.38 -16.04 23.73
C CYS A 392 -20.89 -16.11 23.46
N GLU A 393 -21.45 -17.31 23.32
CA GLU A 393 -22.88 -17.54 23.13
C GLU A 393 -23.72 -17.06 24.33
N LYS A 394 -23.31 -17.42 25.56
CA LYS A 394 -23.99 -16.98 26.80
C LYS A 394 -24.12 -15.45 26.88
N HIS A 395 -23.08 -14.72 26.48
CA HIS A 395 -23.03 -13.25 26.56
C HIS A 395 -23.44 -12.54 25.27
N GLY A 396 -23.91 -13.27 24.24
CA GLY A 396 -24.26 -12.68 22.95
C GLY A 396 -23.08 -12.03 22.21
N ILE A 397 -21.85 -12.46 22.50
CA ILE A 397 -20.62 -12.00 21.85
C ILE A 397 -20.36 -12.86 20.62
N GLN A 398 -20.08 -12.22 19.47
CA GLN A 398 -19.78 -12.96 18.25
C GLN A 398 -18.40 -13.61 18.33
N TYR A 399 -18.36 -14.94 18.29
CA TYR A 399 -17.12 -15.69 18.08
C TYR A 399 -16.76 -15.70 16.59
N GLN A 400 -15.66 -15.03 16.21
CA GLN A 400 -15.28 -14.89 14.81
C GLN A 400 -14.36 -16.03 14.34
N SER A 401 -14.81 -16.82 13.38
CA SER A 401 -14.02 -17.86 12.71
C SER A 401 -14.38 -17.95 11.23
N LYS A 402 -13.35 -18.04 10.36
CA LYS A 402 -13.53 -17.96 8.90
C LYS A 402 -12.62 -18.92 8.13
N PRO A 403 -12.93 -19.25 6.87
CA PRO A 403 -12.03 -20.02 6.01
C PRO A 403 -10.69 -19.29 5.79
N LEU A 404 -9.60 -20.06 5.61
CA LEU A 404 -8.24 -19.52 5.46
C LEU A 404 -8.13 -18.50 4.31
N LEU A 405 -8.67 -18.84 3.14
CA LEU A 405 -8.62 -17.96 1.97
C LEU A 405 -9.44 -16.68 2.16
N THR A 406 -10.54 -16.74 2.92
CA THR A 406 -11.31 -15.55 3.30
C THR A 406 -10.50 -14.67 4.24
N ALA A 407 -9.85 -15.26 5.25
CA ALA A 407 -8.98 -14.51 6.18
C ALA A 407 -7.83 -13.80 5.45
N PHE A 408 -7.22 -14.46 4.47
CA PHE A 408 -6.24 -13.86 3.58
C PHE A 408 -6.84 -12.73 2.73
N ALA A 409 -7.95 -12.99 2.05
CA ALA A 409 -8.62 -11.98 1.24
C ALA A 409 -8.92 -10.72 2.06
N ASP A 410 -9.41 -10.86 3.30
CA ASP A 410 -9.75 -9.73 4.17
C ASP A 410 -8.56 -8.79 4.43
N VAL A 411 -7.32 -9.30 4.50
CA VAL A 411 -6.12 -8.45 4.64
C VAL A 411 -5.99 -7.52 3.44
N VAL A 412 -6.26 -8.02 2.23
CA VAL A 412 -6.18 -7.26 0.98
C VAL A 412 -7.37 -6.31 0.84
N TRP A 413 -8.57 -6.71 1.24
CA TRP A 413 -9.79 -5.90 1.09
C TRP A 413 -9.96 -4.81 2.15
N LYS A 414 -9.47 -5.04 3.37
CA LYS A 414 -9.70 -4.13 4.52
C LYS A 414 -8.72 -2.96 4.57
N VAL A 415 -7.49 -3.14 4.08
CA VAL A 415 -6.49 -2.05 3.96
C VAL A 415 -6.97 -0.91 3.01
N PRO A 416 -7.64 -1.19 1.86
CA PRO A 416 -8.30 -0.19 1.03
C PRO A 416 -9.68 0.31 1.52
N SER A 417 -10.55 -0.56 2.06
CA SER A 417 -11.96 -0.23 2.32
C SER A 417 -12.20 0.81 3.42
N ASP A 418 -11.25 0.97 4.33
CA ASP A 418 -11.30 2.00 5.38
C ASP A 418 -11.29 3.45 4.81
N TRP A 419 -11.00 3.62 3.51
CA TRP A 419 -11.00 4.90 2.80
C TRP A 419 -12.27 5.21 2.00
N GLU A 420 -12.88 4.23 1.32
CA GLU A 420 -14.01 4.48 0.38
C GLU A 420 -15.27 5.02 1.07
N ALA A 421 -15.45 4.75 2.37
CA ALA A 421 -16.60 5.24 3.14
C ALA A 421 -16.57 6.76 3.44
N ASP A 422 -15.45 7.46 3.20
CA ASP A 422 -15.27 8.85 3.64
C ASP A 422 -15.40 9.91 2.53
N GLU A 423 -15.44 9.56 1.24
CA GLU A 423 -15.79 10.56 0.20
C GLU A 423 -17.24 11.08 0.38
N GLY A 424 -18.14 10.26 0.92
CA GLY A 424 -19.50 10.67 1.27
C GLY A 424 -19.59 11.56 2.52
N ILE A 425 -18.66 11.43 3.47
CA ILE A 425 -18.71 12.16 4.76
C ILE A 425 -17.90 13.46 4.69
N LEU A 426 -16.79 13.50 3.94
CA LEU A 426 -16.06 14.76 3.69
C LEU A 426 -16.84 15.70 2.78
N SER A 427 -17.57 15.18 1.80
CA SER A 427 -18.46 15.99 0.96
C SER A 427 -19.63 16.57 1.76
N MET A 428 -20.21 15.83 2.72
CA MET A 428 -21.25 16.35 3.63
C MET A 428 -20.75 17.44 4.60
N LYS A 429 -19.53 17.32 5.16
CA LYS A 429 -18.99 18.34 6.09
C LYS A 429 -18.50 19.61 5.40
N ILE A 430 -17.99 19.51 4.17
CA ILE A 430 -17.61 20.70 3.38
C ILE A 430 -18.88 21.44 2.93
N VAL A 431 -19.96 20.75 2.59
CA VAL A 431 -21.25 21.41 2.30
C VAL A 431 -21.81 22.11 3.56
N LEU A 432 -21.73 21.50 4.75
CA LEU A 432 -22.24 22.14 5.98
C LEU A 432 -21.46 23.40 6.40
N VAL A 433 -20.15 23.44 6.16
CA VAL A 433 -19.30 24.61 6.50
C VAL A 433 -19.36 25.70 5.41
N TRP A 434 -19.60 25.34 4.14
CA TRP A 434 -19.75 26.32 3.06
C TRP A 434 -21.13 26.98 3.02
N THR A 435 -22.17 26.30 3.54
CA THR A 435 -23.54 26.86 3.63
C THR A 435 -23.69 27.87 4.78
N LEU A 436 -22.75 27.92 5.74
CA LEU A 436 -22.80 28.84 6.89
C LEU A 436 -21.99 30.14 6.72
N SER A 437 -21.36 30.37 5.56
CA SER A 437 -20.50 31.56 5.32
C SER A 437 -21.02 32.53 4.24
N ARG A 438 -22.18 32.32 3.62
CA ARG A 438 -22.79 33.33 2.73
C ARG A 438 -24.31 33.37 2.88
N ASN A 439 -24.78 34.60 3.16
CA ASN A 439 -26.16 35.08 3.25
C ASN A 439 -26.93 34.84 4.55
N ARG A 440 -26.77 35.84 5.44
CA ARG A 440 -27.92 36.49 6.07
C ARG A 440 -28.89 36.91 4.96
N GLY A 441 -30.17 36.55 5.10
CA GLY A 441 -31.25 37.06 4.26
C GLY A 441 -32.38 36.06 4.06
N SER A 442 -33.44 36.24 4.86
CA SER A 442 -34.84 35.85 4.62
C SER A 442 -35.19 34.36 4.43
N SER A 443 -35.77 33.81 5.50
CA SER A 443 -37.05 33.07 5.58
C SER A 443 -37.36 31.92 4.61
N GLY A 444 -37.63 30.74 5.18
CA GLY A 444 -38.45 29.72 4.53
C GLY A 444 -38.15 28.31 5.03
N TRP A 445 -39.18 27.63 5.53
CA TRP A 445 -39.14 26.30 6.11
C TRP A 445 -38.85 25.16 5.11
N MET A 446 -38.38 24.03 5.66
CA MET A 446 -38.27 22.62 5.16
C MET A 446 -39.37 22.15 4.15
N PRO A 447 -39.19 21.06 3.33
CA PRO A 447 -38.81 19.73 3.85
C PRO A 447 -37.98 18.77 2.97
N THR A 448 -37.51 17.74 3.67
CA THR A 448 -37.01 16.43 3.24
C THR A 448 -37.70 15.84 2.01
N CYS A 449 -36.94 15.20 1.12
CA CYS A 449 -37.47 14.18 0.21
C CYS A 449 -36.51 12.99 0.09
N THR A 450 -36.89 11.91 0.75
CA THR A 450 -36.44 10.53 0.51
C THR A 450 -37.11 10.00 -0.76
N SER A 451 -36.38 9.39 -1.68
CA SER A 451 -36.85 8.15 -2.34
C SER A 451 -35.74 7.47 -3.15
N ARG A 452 -35.73 6.14 -3.02
CA ARG A 452 -35.01 5.16 -3.81
C ARG A 452 -35.41 5.24 -5.29
N SER A 453 -34.45 5.08 -6.18
CA SER A 453 -34.63 4.21 -7.36
C SER A 453 -33.30 3.50 -7.67
N GLN A 454 -33.28 2.20 -7.36
CA GLN A 454 -32.39 1.24 -8.00
C GLN A 454 -32.93 0.94 -9.40
N THR A 455 -32.04 0.73 -10.38
CA THR A 455 -32.01 -0.32 -11.43
C THR A 455 -31.09 0.15 -12.61
N PRO A 456 -30.62 -0.74 -13.52
CA PRO A 456 -29.33 -1.43 -13.41
C PRO A 456 -28.44 -1.25 -14.69
N TYR A 457 -27.23 -1.81 -14.67
CA TYR A 457 -26.36 -2.19 -15.81
C TYR A 457 -26.67 -1.61 -17.22
N LEU A 458 -25.75 -0.79 -17.74
CA LEU A 458 -25.63 -0.53 -19.19
C LEU A 458 -24.16 -0.66 -19.66
N ASP A 459 -23.93 -1.73 -20.44
CA ASP A 459 -23.02 -1.97 -21.58
C ASP A 459 -21.56 -1.39 -21.61
N PRO A 460 -20.51 -2.20 -21.88
CA PRO A 460 -19.09 -1.80 -21.76
C PRO A 460 -18.51 -0.87 -22.86
N PHE A 461 -19.31 -0.30 -23.78
CA PHE A 461 -18.79 0.29 -25.02
C PHE A 461 -18.72 1.82 -25.15
N THR A 462 -18.80 2.62 -24.08
CA THR A 462 -18.89 4.10 -24.23
C THR A 462 -17.78 4.88 -23.52
N ALA A 463 -16.53 4.66 -23.94
CA ALA A 463 -15.46 5.64 -23.78
C ALA A 463 -15.39 6.56 -25.01
N PHE A 464 -16.20 7.63 -24.97
CA PHE A 464 -16.07 8.90 -25.71
C PHE A 464 -15.12 8.98 -26.93
N HIS A 465 -15.63 8.65 -28.11
CA HIS A 465 -15.61 9.55 -29.28
C HIS A 465 -16.98 9.46 -29.95
N LEU A 466 -17.85 10.39 -29.56
CA LEU A 466 -19.28 10.21 -29.64
C LEU A 466 -19.81 10.27 -31.08
N ASP A 467 -20.73 9.37 -31.40
CA ASP A 467 -21.69 9.57 -32.49
C ASP A 467 -22.37 10.93 -32.31
N LYS A 468 -22.15 11.86 -33.26
CA LYS A 468 -22.67 13.24 -33.21
C LYS A 468 -24.19 13.27 -33.02
N THR A 469 -24.89 12.25 -33.50
CA THR A 469 -26.34 12.08 -33.37
C THR A 469 -26.72 11.75 -31.93
N LEU A 470 -25.96 10.84 -31.30
CA LEU A 470 -26.12 10.46 -29.90
C LEU A 470 -25.74 11.60 -28.93
N VAL A 471 -24.69 12.39 -29.25
CA VAL A 471 -24.33 13.61 -28.50
C VAL A 471 -25.46 14.61 -28.54
N ARG A 472 -25.96 14.93 -29.73
CA ARG A 472 -27.03 15.92 -29.89
C ARG A 472 -28.28 15.50 -29.12
N LYS A 473 -28.61 14.21 -29.14
CA LYS A 473 -29.71 13.63 -28.35
C LYS A 473 -29.52 13.81 -26.83
N HIS A 474 -28.32 13.58 -26.30
CA HIS A 474 -28.03 13.75 -24.86
C HIS A 474 -27.79 15.22 -24.45
N MET A 475 -27.23 16.06 -25.33
CA MET A 475 -27.06 17.49 -25.07
C MET A 475 -28.40 18.21 -25.00
N ALA A 476 -29.40 17.78 -25.79
CA ALA A 476 -30.77 18.29 -25.68
C ALA A 476 -31.36 18.04 -24.27
N SER A 477 -31.06 16.91 -23.63
CA SER A 477 -31.49 16.62 -22.25
C SER A 477 -30.69 17.35 -21.17
N LEU A 478 -29.56 17.98 -21.52
CA LEU A 478 -28.71 18.77 -20.62
C LEU A 478 -28.89 20.28 -20.84
N LEU A 479 -29.79 20.69 -21.74
CA LEU A 479 -30.08 22.08 -22.06
C LEU A 479 -30.94 22.68 -20.94
N ILE A 480 -30.34 23.54 -20.12
CA ILE A 480 -31.03 24.20 -19.00
C ILE A 480 -31.73 25.51 -19.46
N GLY A 481 -31.30 26.07 -20.59
CA GLY A 481 -31.83 27.28 -21.22
C GLY A 481 -30.87 27.82 -22.28
N GLU A 482 -31.35 28.70 -23.15
CA GLU A 482 -30.51 29.44 -24.10
C GLU A 482 -30.06 30.78 -23.48
N LEU A 483 -28.89 31.28 -23.89
CA LEU A 483 -28.47 32.64 -23.51
C LEU A 483 -29.49 33.65 -24.03
N ALA A 484 -29.76 34.70 -23.25
CA ALA A 484 -30.66 35.76 -23.67
C ALA A 484 -30.18 36.39 -25.00
N PRO A 485 -31.09 36.80 -25.91
CA PRO A 485 -30.73 37.20 -27.27
C PRO A 485 -29.76 38.39 -27.35
N ASP A 486 -29.72 39.19 -26.29
CA ASP A 486 -28.92 40.41 -26.12
C ASP A 486 -27.59 40.18 -25.40
N GLN A 487 -27.32 38.97 -24.91
CA GLN A 487 -26.05 38.63 -24.27
C GLN A 487 -24.99 38.24 -25.31
N PRO A 488 -23.81 38.89 -25.33
CA PRO A 488 -22.75 38.53 -26.26
C PRO A 488 -22.24 37.12 -25.92
N SER A 489 -22.23 36.24 -26.92
CA SER A 489 -21.86 34.83 -26.76
C SER A 489 -20.35 34.59 -26.55
N PHE A 490 -19.52 35.64 -26.46
CA PHE A 490 -18.06 35.53 -26.48
C PHE A 490 -17.30 36.51 -25.56
N GLU A 491 -16.16 36.03 -25.09
CA GLU A 491 -15.00 36.78 -24.54
C GLU A 491 -14.50 37.89 -25.50
N PRO A 492 -13.76 38.91 -25.02
CA PRO A 492 -13.50 40.21 -25.68
C PRO A 492 -13.15 40.19 -27.19
N ASP A 493 -13.52 41.26 -27.91
CA ASP A 493 -13.52 41.44 -29.38
C ASP A 493 -12.30 40.88 -30.15
N LYS A 494 -11.09 40.88 -29.56
CA LYS A 494 -9.87 40.34 -30.19
C LYS A 494 -9.92 38.84 -30.50
N ASN A 495 -10.70 38.05 -29.75
CA ASN A 495 -10.80 36.60 -29.97
C ASN A 495 -11.80 36.22 -31.07
N LYS A 496 -12.69 37.13 -31.47
CA LYS A 496 -13.76 36.86 -32.45
C LYS A 496 -13.22 36.63 -33.86
N LEU A 497 -12.37 37.54 -34.35
CA LEU A 497 -11.74 37.45 -35.67
C LEU A 497 -10.87 36.21 -35.82
N LEU A 498 -10.11 35.85 -34.77
CA LEU A 498 -9.27 34.65 -34.76
C LEU A 498 -10.11 33.36 -34.85
N VAL A 499 -11.24 33.31 -34.15
CA VAL A 499 -12.17 32.15 -34.19
C VAL A 499 -12.84 32.02 -35.56
N GLU A 500 -13.19 33.14 -36.20
CA GLU A 500 -13.76 33.16 -37.55
C GLU A 500 -12.75 32.72 -38.60
N ASP A 501 -11.52 33.27 -38.58
CA ASP A 501 -10.43 32.85 -39.46
C ASP A 501 -10.05 31.38 -39.26
N PHE A 502 -10.09 30.86 -38.03
CA PHE A 502 -9.88 29.43 -37.76
C PHE A 502 -11.00 28.56 -38.36
N ARG A 503 -12.26 29.02 -38.31
CA ARG A 503 -13.38 28.32 -38.97
C ARG A 503 -13.21 28.30 -40.49
N GLU A 504 -12.73 29.39 -41.08
CA GLU A 504 -12.39 29.45 -42.50
C GLU A 504 -11.24 28.50 -42.84
N LEU A 505 -10.15 28.52 -42.07
CA LEU A 505 -9.04 27.59 -42.22
C LEU A 505 -9.51 26.13 -42.14
N LEU A 506 -10.35 25.79 -41.17
CA LEU A 506 -10.93 24.45 -41.03
C LEU A 506 -11.79 24.08 -42.25
N SER A 507 -12.53 25.03 -42.83
CA SER A 507 -13.30 24.84 -44.06
C SER A 507 -12.38 24.55 -45.25
N THR A 508 -11.30 25.33 -45.40
CA THR A 508 -10.29 25.16 -46.45
C THR A 508 -9.59 23.80 -46.34
N VAL A 509 -9.13 23.41 -45.15
CA VAL A 509 -8.51 22.11 -44.89
C VAL A 509 -9.46 20.95 -45.20
N LYS A 510 -10.76 21.08 -44.90
CA LYS A 510 -11.78 20.10 -45.30
C LYS A 510 -11.94 20.00 -46.82
N LYS A 511 -11.98 21.13 -47.54
CA LYS A 511 -12.06 21.17 -49.01
C LYS A 511 -10.83 20.52 -49.67
N MET A 512 -9.65 20.68 -49.08
CA MET A 512 -8.42 20.01 -49.52
C MET A 512 -8.42 18.49 -49.30
N GLY A 513 -9.44 17.95 -48.61
CA GLY A 513 -9.56 16.51 -48.38
C GLY A 513 -8.57 15.92 -47.39
N LEU A 514 -7.88 16.76 -46.60
CA LEU A 514 -6.75 16.33 -45.75
C LEU A 514 -7.16 15.47 -44.55
N PHE A 515 -8.45 15.43 -44.21
CA PHE A 515 -9.00 14.52 -43.19
C PHE A 515 -9.29 13.10 -43.72
N LYS A 516 -9.15 12.85 -45.03
CA LYS A 516 -9.39 11.51 -45.59
C LYS A 516 -8.26 10.56 -45.20
N PRO A 517 -8.56 9.39 -44.60
CA PRO A 517 -7.53 8.43 -44.22
C PRO A 517 -6.86 7.82 -45.44
N ASN A 518 -5.54 7.64 -45.37
CA ASN A 518 -4.76 6.89 -46.35
C ASN A 518 -4.46 5.50 -45.80
N GLN A 519 -5.32 4.53 -46.10
CA GLN A 519 -5.20 3.17 -45.56
C GLN A 519 -3.93 2.46 -46.02
N PHE A 520 -3.44 2.77 -47.22
CA PHE A 520 -2.21 2.18 -47.74
C PHE A 520 -0.98 2.63 -46.94
N PHE A 521 -0.92 3.91 -46.56
CA PHE A 521 0.13 4.44 -45.68
C PHE A 521 0.15 3.72 -44.31
N PHE A 522 -1.01 3.53 -43.69
CA PHE A 522 -1.09 2.85 -42.39
C PHE A 522 -0.84 1.34 -42.49
N PHE A 523 -1.21 0.70 -43.60
CA PHE A 523 -0.85 -0.69 -43.87
C PHE A 523 0.67 -0.87 -43.97
N LEU A 524 1.36 -0.01 -44.73
CA LEU A 524 2.83 -0.04 -44.81
C LEU A 524 3.49 0.22 -43.45
N THR A 525 2.89 1.11 -42.63
CA THR A 525 3.35 1.37 -41.26
C THR A 525 3.23 0.13 -40.38
N LEU A 526 2.08 -0.57 -40.44
CA LEU A 526 1.87 -1.82 -39.70
C LEU A 526 2.84 -2.91 -40.16
N LEU A 527 3.02 -3.08 -41.47
CA LEU A 527 3.96 -4.04 -42.03
C LEU A 527 5.40 -3.76 -41.55
N HIS A 528 5.81 -2.49 -41.54
CA HIS A 528 7.12 -2.09 -41.04
C HIS A 528 7.32 -2.44 -39.56
N ILE A 529 6.31 -2.21 -38.71
CA ILE A 529 6.33 -2.59 -37.29
C ILE A 529 6.51 -4.10 -37.12
N LEU A 530 5.69 -4.90 -37.83
CA LEU A 530 5.73 -6.36 -37.74
C LEU A 530 7.06 -6.93 -38.26
N LEU A 531 7.63 -6.35 -39.31
CA LEU A 531 8.94 -6.74 -39.84
C LEU A 531 10.06 -6.46 -38.84
N LEU A 532 10.08 -5.28 -38.22
CA LEU A 532 11.10 -4.96 -37.20
C LEU A 532 11.02 -5.91 -36.00
N ASP A 533 9.82 -6.24 -35.55
CA ASP A 533 9.61 -7.17 -34.44
C ASP A 533 10.02 -8.60 -34.81
N ALA A 534 9.60 -9.08 -35.98
CA ALA A 534 9.97 -10.41 -36.49
C ALA A 534 11.49 -10.56 -36.69
N VAL A 535 12.17 -9.53 -37.21
CA VAL A 535 13.63 -9.55 -37.36
C VAL A 535 14.32 -9.52 -36.00
N GLY A 536 13.81 -8.76 -35.02
CA GLY A 536 14.31 -8.78 -33.64
C GLY A 536 14.23 -10.17 -33.02
N TRP A 537 13.08 -10.84 -33.14
CA TRP A 537 12.90 -12.23 -32.68
C TRP A 537 13.79 -13.22 -33.43
N PHE A 538 13.91 -13.08 -34.74
CA PHE A 538 14.79 -13.91 -35.56
C PHE A 538 16.26 -13.78 -35.13
N VAL A 539 16.72 -12.55 -34.83
CA VAL A 539 18.09 -12.32 -34.35
C VAL A 539 18.35 -13.05 -33.03
N LEU A 540 17.41 -13.00 -32.08
CA LEU A 540 17.53 -13.73 -30.80
C LEU A 540 17.48 -15.24 -30.99
N TRP A 541 16.60 -15.73 -31.86
CA TRP A 541 16.42 -17.15 -32.11
C TRP A 541 17.62 -17.77 -32.84
N TYR A 542 18.09 -17.12 -33.90
CA TYR A 542 19.14 -17.66 -34.78
C TYR A 542 20.55 -17.48 -34.19
N PHE A 543 20.85 -16.32 -33.57
CA PHE A 543 22.17 -16.02 -33.00
C PHE A 543 22.26 -16.24 -31.48
N GLY A 544 21.20 -16.72 -30.83
CA GLY A 544 21.13 -16.93 -29.38
C GLY A 544 21.14 -15.64 -28.56
N ILE A 545 21.27 -15.74 -27.23
CA ILE A 545 21.26 -14.60 -26.29
C ILE A 545 22.68 -14.13 -25.98
N SER A 546 23.47 -13.86 -27.01
CA SER A 546 24.74 -13.14 -26.85
C SER A 546 24.48 -11.66 -26.54
N MET A 547 25.45 -10.95 -25.95
CA MET A 547 25.29 -9.51 -25.68
C MET A 547 25.01 -8.72 -26.97
N MET A 548 25.64 -9.09 -28.10
CA MET A 548 25.47 -8.38 -29.36
C MET A 548 24.09 -8.64 -29.99
N SER A 549 23.66 -9.90 -30.07
CA SER A 549 22.33 -10.25 -30.59
C SER A 549 21.21 -9.69 -29.70
N PHE A 550 21.41 -9.68 -28.38
CA PHE A 550 20.50 -9.03 -27.44
C PHE A 550 20.38 -7.52 -27.68
N LEU A 551 21.50 -6.81 -27.86
CA LEU A 551 21.50 -5.38 -28.13
C LEU A 551 20.82 -5.06 -29.47
N ILE A 552 21.13 -5.80 -30.54
CA ILE A 552 20.53 -5.60 -31.87
C ILE A 552 19.01 -5.84 -31.80
N ALA A 553 18.57 -6.94 -31.19
CA ALA A 553 17.16 -7.23 -31.02
C ALA A 553 16.45 -6.17 -30.17
N THR A 554 17.09 -5.71 -29.09
CA THR A 554 16.57 -4.63 -28.24
C THR A 554 16.34 -3.36 -29.05
N VAL A 555 17.30 -2.95 -29.90
CA VAL A 555 17.17 -1.76 -30.74
C VAL A 555 16.02 -1.92 -31.75
N LEU A 556 15.95 -3.04 -32.46
CA LEU A 556 14.91 -3.33 -33.45
C LEU A 556 13.51 -3.34 -32.82
N MET A 557 13.35 -4.05 -31.70
CA MET A 557 12.09 -4.10 -30.97
C MET A 557 11.72 -2.75 -30.36
N THR A 558 12.70 -1.95 -29.91
CA THR A 558 12.45 -0.58 -29.43
C THR A 558 11.86 0.29 -30.55
N PHE A 559 12.42 0.23 -31.77
CA PHE A 559 11.84 0.94 -32.90
C PHE A 559 10.45 0.42 -33.27
N ALA A 560 10.24 -0.90 -33.30
CA ALA A 560 8.94 -1.49 -33.54
C ALA A 560 7.88 -0.99 -32.54
N GLN A 561 8.23 -0.99 -31.25
CA GLN A 561 7.35 -0.58 -30.16
C GLN A 561 7.07 0.93 -30.15
N SER A 562 8.03 1.75 -30.54
CA SER A 562 7.83 3.19 -30.71
C SER A 562 6.89 3.48 -31.88
N GLN A 563 7.10 2.85 -33.03
CA GLN A 563 6.24 3.00 -34.21
C GLN A 563 4.81 2.48 -33.97
N ALA A 564 4.66 1.38 -33.22
CA ALA A 564 3.37 0.88 -32.76
C ALA A 564 2.62 1.89 -31.87
N GLY A 565 3.33 2.64 -31.02
CA GLY A 565 2.77 3.72 -30.21
C GLY A 565 2.20 4.87 -31.06
N TRP A 566 2.86 5.18 -32.17
CA TRP A 566 2.36 6.21 -33.09
C TRP A 566 1.14 5.75 -33.89
N LEU A 567 1.16 4.51 -34.40
CA LEU A 567 -0.02 3.92 -35.07
C LEU A 567 -1.22 3.86 -34.11
N GLN A 568 -0.97 3.51 -32.85
CA GLN A 568 -1.95 3.52 -31.79
C GLN A 568 -2.54 4.91 -31.53
N HIS A 569 -1.69 5.94 -31.54
CA HIS A 569 -2.14 7.32 -31.36
C HIS A 569 -3.08 7.75 -32.49
N ASP A 570 -2.76 7.44 -33.75
CA ASP A 570 -3.63 7.71 -34.91
C ASP A 570 -4.99 6.99 -34.83
N LEU A 571 -4.97 5.72 -34.39
CA LEU A 571 -6.17 4.92 -34.17
C LEU A 571 -7.06 5.55 -33.10
N GLY A 572 -6.47 6.02 -32.00
CA GLY A 572 -7.21 6.74 -30.95
C GLY A 572 -7.83 8.06 -31.44
N HIS A 573 -7.23 8.70 -32.45
CA HIS A 573 -7.74 9.91 -33.08
C HIS A 573 -8.73 9.68 -34.23
N LEU A 574 -9.06 8.42 -34.53
CA LEU A 574 -9.94 8.03 -35.63
C LEU A 574 -9.41 8.41 -37.02
N SER A 575 -8.09 8.52 -37.18
CA SER A 575 -7.46 9.01 -38.42
C SER A 575 -7.04 7.90 -39.39
N VAL A 576 -7.22 6.61 -39.02
CA VAL A 576 -6.76 5.45 -39.80
C VAL A 576 -7.85 4.86 -40.69
N PHE A 577 -9.07 4.71 -40.18
CA PHE A 577 -10.21 4.17 -40.91
C PHE A 577 -11.32 5.20 -41.09
N SER A 578 -12.04 5.14 -42.22
CA SER A 578 -13.20 6.01 -42.46
C SER A 578 -14.38 5.72 -41.53
N LYS A 579 -14.46 4.49 -40.99
CA LYS A 579 -15.49 4.09 -40.01
C LYS A 579 -14.89 4.08 -38.60
N PRO A 580 -15.44 4.84 -37.63
CA PRO A 580 -14.92 4.90 -36.26
C PRO A 580 -14.79 3.53 -35.58
N LYS A 581 -15.74 2.60 -35.82
CA LYS A 581 -15.71 1.24 -35.27
C LYS A 581 -14.37 0.51 -35.49
N TRP A 582 -13.79 0.65 -36.68
CA TRP A 582 -12.53 -0.02 -37.00
C TRP A 582 -11.33 0.66 -36.33
N ASN A 583 -11.35 1.98 -36.18
CA ASN A 583 -10.33 2.67 -35.40
C ASN A 583 -10.35 2.22 -33.94
N HIS A 584 -11.53 2.10 -33.32
CA HIS A 584 -11.65 1.67 -31.93
C HIS A 584 -11.17 0.23 -31.71
N LEU A 585 -11.61 -0.71 -32.56
CA LEU A 585 -11.21 -2.11 -32.43
C LEU A 585 -9.69 -2.27 -32.55
N PHE A 586 -9.08 -1.60 -33.52
CA PHE A 586 -7.63 -1.66 -33.71
C PHE A 586 -6.87 -0.84 -32.66
N HIS A 587 -7.44 0.26 -32.15
CA HIS A 587 -6.88 1.02 -31.03
C HIS A 587 -6.78 0.15 -29.78
N GLU A 588 -7.86 -0.57 -29.43
CA GLU A 588 -7.89 -1.53 -28.32
C GLU A 588 -6.90 -2.68 -28.53
N PHE A 589 -6.87 -3.25 -29.74
CA PHE A 589 -5.96 -4.34 -30.04
C PHE A 589 -4.49 -3.93 -29.86
N VAL A 590 -4.07 -2.83 -30.48
CA VAL A 590 -2.68 -2.33 -30.41
C VAL A 590 -2.33 -1.91 -28.98
N MET A 591 -3.25 -1.26 -28.27
CA MET A 591 -3.01 -0.82 -26.90
C MET A 591 -2.83 -1.97 -25.92
N CYS A 592 -3.75 -2.93 -25.94
CA CYS A 592 -3.73 -4.02 -24.98
C CYS A 592 -2.64 -5.05 -25.31
N HIS A 593 -2.46 -5.40 -26.59
CA HIS A 593 -1.62 -6.53 -26.99
C HIS A 593 -0.21 -6.13 -27.41
N LEU A 594 -0.01 -4.96 -28.01
CA LEU A 594 1.31 -4.52 -28.45
C LEU A 594 1.98 -3.58 -27.44
N LYS A 595 1.21 -2.72 -26.76
CA LYS A 595 1.75 -1.72 -25.81
C LYS A 595 1.58 -2.08 -24.33
N GLY A 596 0.66 -2.99 -24.00
CA GLY A 596 0.33 -3.35 -22.62
C GLY A 596 -0.29 -2.20 -21.82
N LEU A 597 -1.07 -1.33 -22.47
CA LEU A 597 -1.73 -0.15 -21.90
C LEU A 597 -3.25 -0.22 -22.08
N SER A 598 -4.03 0.36 -21.16
CA SER A 598 -5.48 0.49 -21.39
C SER A 598 -5.79 1.54 -22.46
N ALA A 599 -6.45 1.12 -23.53
CA ALA A 599 -6.98 2.01 -24.57
C ALA A 599 -7.90 3.08 -23.99
N ASN A 600 -8.77 2.72 -23.04
CA ASN A 600 -9.73 3.64 -22.45
C ASN A 600 -9.08 4.74 -21.60
N TRP A 601 -8.06 4.38 -20.81
CA TRP A 601 -7.31 5.38 -20.06
C TRP A 601 -6.60 6.35 -20.96
N TRP A 602 -5.88 5.82 -21.94
CA TRP A 602 -5.14 6.67 -22.87
C TRP A 602 -6.10 7.58 -23.60
N SER A 603 -7.25 7.08 -24.08
CA SER A 603 -8.24 7.90 -24.77
C SER A 603 -8.72 9.07 -23.91
N LEU A 604 -9.02 8.88 -22.61
CA LEU A 604 -9.43 10.01 -21.78
C LEU A 604 -8.26 10.89 -21.35
N HIS A 605 -7.12 10.33 -20.95
CA HIS A 605 -5.94 11.09 -20.55
C HIS A 605 -5.46 11.98 -21.70
N HIS A 606 -5.32 11.39 -22.88
CA HIS A 606 -4.95 12.06 -24.11
C HIS A 606 -6.02 13.05 -24.59
N SER A 607 -7.32 12.72 -24.47
CA SER A 607 -8.39 13.67 -24.77
C SER A 607 -8.41 14.87 -23.80
N GLN A 608 -8.06 14.66 -22.54
CA GLN A 608 -7.94 15.74 -21.53
C GLN A 608 -6.76 16.65 -21.86
N HIS A 609 -5.62 16.06 -22.21
CA HIS A 609 -4.45 16.77 -22.71
C HIS A 609 -4.80 17.60 -23.95
N HIS A 610 -5.38 16.98 -24.98
CA HIS A 610 -5.79 17.67 -26.21
C HIS A 610 -6.78 18.79 -26.01
N ALA A 611 -7.72 18.59 -25.08
CA ALA A 611 -8.67 19.64 -24.78
C ALA A 611 -7.92 20.89 -24.33
N LYS A 612 -6.91 20.72 -23.45
CA LYS A 612 -6.34 21.75 -22.57
C LYS A 612 -4.84 21.55 -22.32
N PRO A 613 -4.00 21.50 -23.37
CA PRO A 613 -2.59 21.14 -23.22
C PRO A 613 -1.90 22.17 -22.31
N ASN A 614 -0.86 21.74 -21.60
CA ASN A 614 0.00 22.50 -20.68
C ASN A 614 -0.71 23.36 -19.61
N CYS A 615 -2.00 23.12 -19.36
CA CYS A 615 -2.75 23.84 -18.35
C CYS A 615 -2.65 23.13 -16.99
N PHE A 616 -1.98 23.77 -16.04
CA PHE A 616 -1.81 23.23 -14.69
C PHE A 616 -3.18 22.86 -14.05
N GLN A 617 -3.26 21.67 -13.44
CA GLN A 617 -4.46 21.00 -12.89
C GLN A 617 -5.45 20.39 -13.90
N LYS A 618 -5.25 20.61 -15.20
CA LYS A 618 -6.28 20.33 -16.22
C LYS A 618 -5.75 19.52 -17.39
N ASP A 619 -4.48 19.71 -17.72
CA ASP A 619 -3.69 18.79 -18.52
C ASP A 619 -3.05 17.74 -17.60
N PRO A 620 -3.41 16.46 -17.75
CA PRO A 620 -2.80 15.41 -16.93
C PRO A 620 -1.29 15.25 -17.20
N ASP A 621 -0.77 15.70 -18.36
CA ASP A 621 0.65 15.57 -18.73
C ASP A 621 1.56 16.52 -17.93
N VAL A 622 1.10 17.72 -17.55
CA VAL A 622 1.84 18.66 -16.67
C VAL A 622 1.37 18.64 -15.22
N SER A 623 0.21 18.05 -14.91
CA SER A 623 -0.26 17.84 -13.53
C SER A 623 0.37 16.61 -12.86
N PHE A 624 1.37 16.02 -13.50
CA PHE A 624 1.95 14.74 -13.16
C PHE A 624 2.70 14.80 -11.82
N HIS A 625 2.08 14.23 -10.78
CA HIS A 625 2.67 13.73 -9.54
C HIS A 625 3.58 14.66 -8.69
N PRO A 626 3.08 15.32 -7.63
CA PRO A 626 3.86 16.21 -6.73
C PRO A 626 4.90 15.53 -5.81
N ILE A 627 5.28 14.27 -6.10
CA ILE A 627 6.25 13.48 -5.31
C ILE A 627 7.49 13.14 -6.17
N ILE A 628 7.34 13.00 -7.49
CA ILE A 628 8.42 12.56 -8.39
C ILE A 628 8.92 13.71 -9.28
N LEU A 629 8.02 14.50 -9.87
CA LEU A 629 8.35 15.60 -10.79
C LEU A 629 7.44 16.80 -10.49
N SER A 630 7.99 18.02 -10.57
CA SER A 630 7.20 19.25 -10.54
C SER A 630 7.44 20.01 -11.84
N LEU A 631 6.38 20.16 -12.64
CA LEU A 631 6.39 20.88 -13.91
C LEU A 631 5.63 22.20 -13.75
N GLY A 632 6.26 23.30 -14.17
CA GLY A 632 5.67 24.65 -14.14
C GLY A 632 6.03 25.48 -12.92
N GLU A 633 6.22 26.78 -13.15
CA GLU A 633 6.53 27.78 -12.13
C GLU A 633 5.45 27.92 -11.04
N PRO A 634 4.12 27.89 -11.35
CA PRO A 634 3.07 28.03 -10.33
C PRO A 634 3.03 26.88 -9.31
N LEU A 635 3.15 25.62 -9.77
CA LEU A 635 3.22 24.44 -8.90
C LEU A 635 4.48 24.47 -8.04
N SER A 636 5.60 24.86 -8.65
CA SER A 636 6.90 24.95 -7.97
C SER A 636 6.91 26.05 -6.89
N LEU A 637 6.26 27.19 -7.15
CA LEU A 637 6.08 28.29 -6.20
C LEU A 637 5.09 27.94 -5.08
N GLU A 638 3.98 27.25 -5.39
CA GLU A 638 3.01 26.76 -4.40
C GLU A 638 3.66 25.73 -3.45
N LEU A 639 4.47 24.81 -3.98
CA LEU A 639 5.28 23.88 -3.19
C LEU A 639 6.40 24.60 -2.41
N GLY A 640 6.92 25.70 -2.97
CA GLY A 640 7.78 26.75 -2.39
C GLY A 640 7.31 27.30 -1.07
N LEU A 641 6.15 27.95 -1.13
CA LEU A 641 5.49 28.62 -0.01
C LEU A 641 5.15 27.64 1.13
N GLN A 642 5.04 26.34 0.84
CA GLN A 642 4.83 25.29 1.84
C GLN A 642 6.09 24.88 2.63
N LYS A 643 7.25 25.53 2.43
CA LYS A 643 8.52 25.35 3.18
C LYS A 643 8.97 23.88 3.40
N LYS A 644 8.83 23.02 2.38
CA LYS A 644 9.29 21.61 2.45
C LYS A 644 10.73 21.47 2.01
N LYS A 645 11.65 21.50 2.97
CA LYS A 645 13.11 21.54 2.71
C LYS A 645 13.72 20.27 2.09
N HIS A 646 13.01 19.14 2.06
CA HIS A 646 13.56 17.84 1.64
C HIS A 646 12.55 17.03 0.81
N MET A 647 12.31 17.43 -0.44
CA MET A 647 11.50 16.63 -1.37
C MET A 647 12.35 16.13 -2.55
N PRO A 648 12.11 14.92 -3.09
CA PRO A 648 12.90 14.33 -4.17
C PRO A 648 13.02 15.22 -5.41
N TYR A 649 11.99 16.01 -5.75
CA TYR A 649 11.99 16.89 -6.93
C TYR A 649 12.99 18.05 -6.83
N ASN A 650 13.51 18.39 -5.65
CA ASN A 650 14.60 19.37 -5.49
C ASN A 650 15.89 18.92 -6.19
N TYR A 651 16.02 17.61 -6.42
CA TYR A 651 17.13 16.99 -7.14
C TYR A 651 16.69 16.44 -8.50
N GLN A 652 15.51 16.80 -9.02
CA GLN A 652 14.98 16.22 -10.27
C GLN A 652 15.96 16.34 -11.43
N HIS A 653 16.66 17.47 -11.55
CA HIS A 653 17.73 17.67 -12.52
C HIS A 653 18.87 16.63 -12.47
N LYS A 654 19.09 15.93 -11.33
CA LYS A 654 20.16 14.93 -11.15
C LYS A 654 19.80 13.53 -11.61
N TYR A 655 18.51 13.17 -11.65
CA TYR A 655 18.06 11.84 -12.06
C TYR A 655 17.22 11.83 -13.36
N PHE A 656 16.76 13.01 -13.81
CA PHE A 656 15.85 13.17 -14.94
C PHE A 656 16.25 12.44 -16.23
N PHE A 657 17.52 12.52 -16.63
CA PHE A 657 17.98 12.06 -17.95
C PHE A 657 17.86 10.55 -18.14
N PHE A 658 18.10 9.76 -17.09
CA PHE A 658 18.04 8.30 -17.15
C PHE A 658 16.72 7.73 -16.63
N THR A 659 16.05 8.41 -15.67
CA THR A 659 14.89 7.83 -15.00
C THR A 659 13.55 8.14 -15.68
N LEU A 660 13.40 9.27 -16.38
CA LEU A 660 12.09 9.65 -16.94
C LEU A 660 11.57 8.62 -17.98
N PRO A 661 12.34 8.17 -18.98
CA PRO A 661 11.86 7.17 -19.93
C PRO A 661 11.56 5.82 -19.27
N LEU A 662 12.31 5.47 -18.22
CA LEU A 662 12.13 4.25 -17.42
C LEU A 662 10.92 4.31 -16.48
N ILE A 663 10.43 5.50 -16.13
CA ILE A 663 9.31 5.71 -15.21
C ILE A 663 8.01 6.02 -15.94
N VAL A 664 8.05 6.79 -17.04
CA VAL A 664 6.84 7.28 -17.73
C VAL A 664 6.01 6.14 -18.30
N VAL A 665 6.62 5.18 -19.01
CA VAL A 665 5.90 4.05 -19.61
C VAL A 665 5.28 3.12 -18.55
N PRO A 666 6.00 2.69 -17.49
CA PRO A 666 5.39 1.94 -16.38
C PRO A 666 4.35 2.74 -15.61
N THR A 667 4.51 4.06 -15.47
CA THR A 667 3.53 4.92 -14.78
C THR A 667 2.24 5.03 -15.61
N PHE A 668 2.33 5.14 -16.93
CA PHE A 668 1.17 5.06 -17.82
C PHE A 668 0.46 3.72 -17.71
N GLN A 669 1.18 2.59 -17.58
CA GLN A 669 0.59 1.27 -17.32
C GLN A 669 -0.19 1.25 -15.98
N VAL A 670 0.37 1.82 -14.92
CA VAL A 670 -0.27 1.91 -13.59
C VAL A 670 -1.49 2.86 -13.57
N TYR A 671 -1.41 4.02 -14.23
CA TYR A 671 -2.54 4.95 -14.33
C TYR A 671 -3.66 4.43 -15.23
N SER A 672 -3.32 3.57 -16.19
CA SER A 672 -4.29 2.91 -17.05
C SER A 672 -5.30 2.01 -16.32
N LEU A 673 -4.87 1.46 -15.18
CA LEU A 673 -5.69 0.70 -14.25
C LEU A 673 -6.46 1.60 -13.28
N TYR A 674 -5.82 2.67 -12.79
CA TYR A 674 -6.43 3.69 -11.93
C TYR A 674 -7.62 4.43 -12.58
N PHE A 675 -7.58 4.57 -13.90
CA PHE A 675 -8.58 5.24 -14.73
C PHE A 675 -9.99 4.65 -14.71
N ILE A 676 -10.08 3.33 -14.54
CA ILE A 676 -11.34 2.58 -14.56
C ILE A 676 -12.29 3.07 -13.44
N LEU A 677 -11.79 3.84 -12.48
CA LEU A 677 -12.47 4.09 -11.20
C LEU A 677 -12.97 5.54 -10.96
N GLN A 678 -12.65 6.56 -11.76
CA GLN A 678 -13.08 7.95 -11.47
C GLN A 678 -13.13 8.87 -12.72
N ARG A 679 -14.08 9.81 -12.79
CA ARG A 679 -14.17 10.85 -13.85
C ARG A 679 -14.58 12.25 -13.33
N LYS A 680 -13.93 13.32 -13.82
CA LYS A 680 -14.42 14.72 -14.01
C LYS A 680 -13.41 15.57 -14.82
N LEU A 681 -13.84 16.71 -15.42
CA LEU A 681 -13.15 17.52 -16.48
C LEU A 681 -13.00 19.03 -16.12
N TRP A 682 -12.18 19.85 -16.87
CA TRP A 682 -12.34 21.29 -17.36
C TRP A 682 -11.11 22.31 -17.30
N ARG A 683 -10.74 23.01 -18.44
CA ARG A 683 -10.08 24.31 -18.99
C ARG A 683 -8.50 24.54 -19.25
N LEU A 684 -8.03 25.45 -20.19
CA LEU A 684 -6.95 25.38 -21.30
C LEU A 684 -5.60 26.21 -21.18
N GLN A 685 -4.42 25.81 -21.79
CA GLN A 685 -3.33 26.66 -22.42
C GLN A 685 -1.96 26.01 -22.96
N ALA A 686 -1.63 26.16 -24.27
CA ALA A 686 -0.30 26.15 -25.00
C ALA A 686 0.38 24.82 -25.52
N THR A 687 0.98 24.82 -26.74
CA THR A 687 1.72 23.69 -27.42
C THR A 687 2.83 24.19 -28.40
N CYS A 688 3.82 23.37 -28.82
CA CYS A 688 5.02 23.77 -29.62
C CYS A 688 5.52 22.69 -30.60
N ASN A 689 6.02 23.07 -31.80
CA ASN A 689 6.56 22.17 -32.84
C ASN A 689 8.07 21.94 -32.80
N VAL A 690 8.52 20.85 -33.42
CA VAL A 690 9.93 20.54 -33.68
C VAL A 690 10.26 20.70 -35.17
N ASN A 691 11.44 21.24 -35.49
CA ASN A 691 11.88 21.52 -36.86
C ASN A 691 11.75 20.32 -37.81
N GLN A 692 11.33 20.63 -39.03
CA GLN A 692 11.03 19.65 -40.06
C GLN A 692 12.31 19.04 -40.65
N SER A 693 12.36 17.71 -40.72
CA SER A 693 13.35 16.95 -41.50
C SER A 693 12.85 15.53 -41.65
N PHE A 694 13.25 14.85 -42.74
CA PHE A 694 12.89 13.44 -42.95
C PHE A 694 13.20 12.56 -41.72
N PHE A 695 14.35 12.80 -41.09
CA PHE A 695 14.75 12.07 -39.88
C PHE A 695 13.82 12.35 -38.70
N ASN A 696 13.48 13.62 -38.43
CA ASN A 696 12.57 13.97 -37.34
C ASN A 696 11.16 13.45 -37.59
N ASP A 697 10.68 13.54 -38.84
CA ASP A 697 9.36 13.07 -39.25
C ASP A 697 9.26 11.54 -39.09
N TRP A 698 10.33 10.81 -39.39
CA TRP A 698 10.40 9.36 -39.23
C TRP A 698 10.49 8.92 -37.76
N VAL A 699 11.40 9.52 -36.98
CA VAL A 699 11.63 9.17 -35.57
C VAL A 699 10.42 9.51 -34.69
N THR A 700 9.81 10.68 -34.90
CA THR A 700 8.65 11.13 -34.13
C THR A 700 7.33 10.66 -34.73
N GLY A 701 7.38 9.98 -35.88
CA GLY A 701 6.19 9.59 -36.60
C GLY A 701 5.29 10.78 -36.90
N HIS A 702 5.85 11.88 -37.41
CA HIS A 702 5.16 13.13 -37.76
C HIS A 702 4.51 13.90 -36.59
N LEU A 703 4.75 13.48 -35.33
CA LEU A 703 4.30 14.23 -34.14
C LEU A 703 5.23 15.38 -33.76
N ASN A 704 6.24 15.68 -34.57
CA ASN A 704 6.92 16.97 -34.53
C ASN A 704 5.99 18.15 -34.90
N PHE A 705 4.82 17.90 -35.49
CA PHE A 705 3.75 18.86 -35.79
C PHE A 705 2.68 18.92 -34.68
N GLN A 706 3.08 19.18 -33.44
CA GLN A 706 2.19 19.29 -32.29
C GLN A 706 1.11 20.38 -32.44
N ILE A 707 1.41 21.54 -33.03
CA ILE A 707 0.45 22.64 -33.22
C ILE A 707 -0.69 22.19 -34.14
N GLU A 708 -0.36 21.65 -35.31
CA GLU A 708 -1.33 21.14 -36.28
C GLU A 708 -2.11 19.96 -35.71
N HIS A 709 -1.43 19.09 -34.97
CA HIS A 709 -2.02 17.95 -34.27
C HIS A 709 -3.07 18.37 -33.22
N HIS A 710 -2.78 19.39 -32.40
CA HIS A 710 -3.75 19.90 -31.42
C HIS A 710 -4.91 20.67 -32.08
N LEU A 711 -4.66 21.37 -33.19
CA LEU A 711 -5.70 22.09 -33.94
C LEU A 711 -6.61 21.13 -34.73
N PHE A 712 -6.04 20.04 -35.25
CA PHE A 712 -6.72 19.08 -36.12
C PHE A 712 -6.45 17.63 -35.68
N PRO A 713 -6.86 17.22 -34.46
CA PRO A 713 -6.47 15.93 -33.88
C PRO A 713 -6.94 14.73 -34.69
N THR A 714 -8.02 14.84 -35.45
CA THR A 714 -8.53 13.75 -36.30
C THR A 714 -7.90 13.70 -37.71
N MET A 715 -6.94 14.57 -38.01
CA MET A 715 -6.26 14.57 -39.31
C MET A 715 -5.17 13.49 -39.33
N PRO A 716 -5.09 12.66 -40.39
CA PRO A 716 -4.00 11.72 -40.55
C PRO A 716 -2.64 12.43 -40.55
N ARG A 717 -1.73 11.98 -39.69
CA ARG A 717 -0.45 12.66 -39.41
C ARG A 717 0.44 12.95 -40.62
N HIS A 718 0.35 12.14 -41.67
CA HIS A 718 1.10 12.36 -42.93
C HIS A 718 0.63 13.60 -43.71
N ASN A 719 -0.44 14.28 -43.27
CA ASN A 719 -0.94 15.52 -43.87
C ASN A 719 -0.60 16.78 -43.07
N PHE A 720 -0.04 16.68 -41.84
CA PHE A 720 0.23 17.86 -41.00
C PHE A 720 1.16 18.88 -41.68
N TRP A 721 2.20 18.41 -42.37
CA TRP A 721 3.13 19.27 -43.11
C TRP A 721 2.46 20.11 -44.21
N LYS A 722 1.32 19.66 -44.76
CA LYS A 722 0.56 20.40 -45.78
C LYS A 722 -0.25 21.55 -45.18
N VAL A 723 -0.57 21.47 -43.89
CA VAL A 723 -1.41 22.45 -43.17
C VAL A 723 -0.58 23.43 -42.37
N ALA A 724 0.63 23.04 -41.95
CA ALA A 724 1.54 23.89 -41.20
C ALA A 724 1.80 25.28 -41.83
N PRO A 725 1.98 25.43 -43.16
CA PRO A 725 2.13 26.76 -43.79
C PRO A 725 0.89 27.65 -43.63
N LEU A 726 -0.31 27.06 -43.68
CA LEU A 726 -1.57 27.78 -43.52
C LEU A 726 -1.78 28.23 -42.07
N VAL A 727 -1.45 27.36 -41.10
CA VAL A 727 -1.48 27.70 -39.67
C VAL A 727 -0.48 28.82 -39.36
N LYS A 728 0.75 28.72 -39.90
CA LYS A 728 1.78 29.75 -39.75
C LYS A 728 1.35 31.11 -40.34
N SER A 729 0.68 31.11 -41.48
CA SER A 729 0.12 32.31 -42.09
C SER A 729 -0.99 32.94 -41.24
N MET A 730 -1.90 32.13 -40.69
CA MET A 730 -2.95 32.59 -39.77
C MET A 730 -2.34 33.15 -38.47
N CYS A 731 -1.33 32.51 -37.91
CA CYS A 731 -0.58 33.00 -36.74
C CYS A 731 0.03 34.38 -37.02
N ALA A 732 0.71 34.54 -38.17
CA ALA A 732 1.30 35.82 -38.58
C ALA A 732 0.25 36.93 -38.75
N LYS A 733 -0.92 36.62 -39.33
CA LYS A 733 -2.05 37.57 -39.52
C LYS A 733 -2.55 38.17 -38.19
N HIS A 734 -2.53 37.37 -37.11
CA HIS A 734 -3.02 37.78 -35.78
C HIS A 734 -1.91 38.18 -34.81
N GLY A 735 -0.65 38.26 -35.26
CA GLY A 735 0.49 38.54 -34.39
C GLY A 735 0.73 37.46 -33.33
N ILE A 736 0.29 36.22 -33.59
CA ILE A 736 0.53 35.05 -32.74
C ILE A 736 1.85 34.42 -33.16
N GLU A 737 2.74 34.18 -32.20
CA GLU A 737 4.01 33.54 -32.47
C GLU A 737 3.83 32.05 -32.80
N TYR A 738 4.31 31.62 -33.97
CA TYR A 738 4.34 30.22 -34.36
C TYR A 738 5.60 29.56 -33.78
N GLN A 739 5.42 28.77 -32.71
CA GLN A 739 6.51 28.16 -31.94
C GLN A 739 7.05 26.90 -32.62
N SER A 740 8.28 26.96 -33.14
CA SER A 740 9.01 25.81 -33.71
C SER A 740 10.48 25.86 -33.32
N LYS A 741 11.04 24.75 -32.85
CA LYS A 741 12.43 24.67 -32.37
C LYS A 741 13.19 23.46 -32.92
N PRO A 742 14.52 23.50 -33.05
CA PRO A 742 15.31 22.30 -33.33
C PRO A 742 15.11 21.23 -32.26
N LEU A 743 15.14 19.95 -32.64
CA LEU A 743 14.90 18.81 -31.74
C LEU A 743 15.82 18.86 -30.49
N PHE A 744 17.12 19.04 -30.71
CA PHE A 744 18.10 19.15 -29.64
C PHE A 744 17.91 20.40 -28.77
N THR A 745 17.53 21.53 -29.38
CA THR A 745 17.21 22.76 -28.63
C THR A 745 15.97 22.58 -27.76
N GLY A 746 14.93 21.90 -28.26
CA GLY A 746 13.76 21.54 -27.46
C GLY A 746 14.13 20.65 -26.28
N PHE A 747 15.00 19.66 -26.48
CA PHE A 747 15.53 18.84 -25.38
C PHE A 747 16.34 19.65 -24.36
N THR A 748 17.21 20.55 -24.82
CA THR A 748 17.98 21.41 -23.92
C THR A 748 17.10 22.39 -23.15
N ASP A 749 16.04 22.93 -23.77
CA ASP A 749 15.09 23.84 -23.13
C ASP A 749 14.28 23.13 -22.04
N ILE A 750 13.88 21.87 -22.27
CA ILE A 750 13.24 21.03 -21.25
C ILE A 750 14.19 20.87 -20.05
N VAL A 751 15.44 20.48 -20.32
CA VAL A 751 16.47 20.29 -19.27
C VAL A 751 16.76 21.61 -18.54
N GLN A 752 16.86 22.73 -19.25
CA GLN A 752 17.06 24.06 -18.66
C GLN A 752 15.85 24.51 -17.85
N GLY A 753 14.62 24.22 -18.27
CA GLY A 753 13.41 24.48 -17.49
C GLY A 753 13.40 23.76 -16.14
N PHE A 754 13.91 22.52 -16.09
CA PHE A 754 14.10 21.80 -14.82
C PHE A 754 15.19 22.38 -13.93
N ILE A 755 16.26 22.92 -14.53
CA ILE A 755 17.36 23.57 -13.80
C ILE A 755 16.91 24.94 -13.25
N LEU A 756 16.23 25.74 -14.07
CA LEU A 756 15.80 27.10 -13.72
C LEU A 756 14.67 27.10 -12.68
N GLY A 757 13.70 26.19 -12.78
CA GLY A 757 12.66 25.99 -11.76
C GLY A 757 13.19 25.50 -10.41
N ALA A 758 14.41 24.95 -10.37
CA ALA A 758 15.14 24.64 -9.14
C ALA A 758 15.97 25.84 -8.63
N SER A 759 16.44 26.72 -9.53
CA SER A 759 17.26 27.90 -9.18
C SER A 759 16.45 29.07 -8.58
N SER A 760 15.16 29.19 -8.91
CA SER A 760 14.25 30.16 -8.28
C SER A 760 14.05 29.92 -6.77
N TRP A 761 14.46 28.77 -6.26
CA TRP A 761 14.48 28.45 -4.84
C TRP A 761 15.76 28.87 -4.11
N THR A 762 16.87 29.08 -4.83
CA THR A 762 18.18 29.39 -4.24
C THR A 762 18.54 30.87 -4.27
N GLY A 763 17.76 31.72 -4.94
CA GLY A 763 18.01 33.16 -5.03
C GLY A 763 16.76 33.99 -4.73
N ARG A 764 16.87 34.86 -3.73
CA ARG A 764 15.88 35.85 -3.23
C ARG A 764 14.83 35.31 -2.27
N VAL A 765 15.30 34.98 -1.07
CA VAL A 765 14.63 35.43 0.16
C VAL A 765 15.44 36.62 0.69
N THR A 766 15.05 37.81 0.27
CA THR A 766 15.15 39.07 1.01
C THR A 766 13.82 39.77 0.84
#